data_AF-A0AB73BN88-F1
#
_entry.id   AF-A0AB73BN88-F1
#
_cell.length_a   1.000
_cell.length_b   1.000
_cell.length_c   1.000
_cell.angle_alpha   90.00
_cell.angle_beta   90.00
_cell.angle_gamma   90.00
#
_symmetry.space_group_name_H-M   'P 1'
#
loop_
_entity.id
_entity.type
_entity.pdbx_description
1 polymer ?
#
loop_
_entity_poly.entity_id
_entity_poly.type
_entity_poly.pdbx_seq_one_letter_code
_entity_poly.pdbx_strand_id
1 'polypeptide(L)'
;MKIGGDTTSDTNGVGADNVRRTRSAVLATTTSADTSSGGVLDVDQLLKKYPEIDAEHAQKLLDYYNNLIPAAGALGEPASTYGQGWVKAQVQGGGNPDTLTNNVITTYIGSLINAIIKKGQSKFDQPIKDLQALADQYPDNQDIQNALNKVTEAQKNVNADNFANPSALADAMEQLDDYGSSEKIKELEKAAKNPPAVVNKDDLQSAVNEAATVKAANSQASEDKQKAYQDAIAAGQNVLNDGKASQADVTNALSKIEQAKKDMTVSAIQKAVDEASDTKGKPNYYNASDEAKKAYNDALDKANRVLADPKATQDQLDEANSALTSAKAGLTGVATDNSGLEKAVNEAATVKAANSQASEDKQKAYQDAIAAGQNVLNDGKASQADVTNALSKIEQAKKDMTVSAIQKAVDEASDTKGKPNYYNASDEAKKAYNDALDKANRVLADPKATQDQLDEANSALTSAKAGLTGVATDNSGLEKAVNEANTTKLDDKYYNASQDKKQAYDEALAQATKLLNDKNASQKAVAEAVANLEKAKAELNGEPNFIGGDYTPSEPSTPSTETPAEKTTEKILMHASYLYDNKGIKIDKPTVKSYVTVVVAENPVTINGIKYYKVAGKDEYIKAGNIDGTLRVITHNSYIYNNKGKATRNKGIKRLVKKTRIVRTYGAPINIKGHMMYRIAKNRYIKARNFEGTLRRLSHNSFVYDENGKATRNKGIRRLLKKSRVVRTFDAPVKINGHMMYRVDNGYVKVKNFK
;
A
#
# COMPACT_ATOMS: atom_id res chain seq x y z
N MET A 1 -60.08 -17.63 -59.22
CA MET A 1 -60.84 -17.44 -60.47
C MET A 1 -59.87 -17.51 -61.65
N LYS A 2 -59.70 -18.69 -62.25
CA LYS A 2 -59.33 -18.92 -63.66
C LYS A 2 -59.52 -20.41 -63.95
N ILE A 3 -60.23 -20.66 -65.03
CA ILE A 3 -60.77 -21.94 -65.50
C ILE A 3 -59.85 -22.48 -66.61
N GLY A 4 -59.76 -23.80 -66.73
CA GLY A 4 -59.15 -24.56 -67.83
C GLY A 4 -58.53 -25.83 -67.23
N GLY A 5 -59.12 -27.02 -67.30
CA GLY A 5 -59.83 -27.64 -68.41
C GLY A 5 -58.86 -28.57 -69.12
N ASP A 6 -58.90 -29.87 -68.82
CA ASP A 6 -59.23 -30.87 -69.82
C ASP A 6 -59.42 -32.27 -69.19
N THR A 7 -60.35 -33.00 -69.77
CA THR A 7 -60.80 -34.35 -69.42
C THR A 7 -60.13 -35.36 -70.34
N THR A 8 -59.55 -36.44 -69.84
CA THR A 8 -59.41 -37.69 -70.61
C THR A 8 -59.41 -38.94 -69.72
N SER A 9 -60.57 -39.61 -69.72
CA SER A 9 -60.75 -41.06 -69.74
C SER A 9 -59.96 -41.95 -68.77
N ASP A 10 -60.54 -42.15 -67.60
CA ASP A 10 -60.48 -43.42 -66.86
C ASP A 10 -61.13 -44.54 -67.68
N THR A 11 -60.35 -45.33 -68.43
CA THR A 11 -60.79 -46.67 -68.87
C THR A 11 -59.71 -47.75 -68.94
N ASN A 12 -58.45 -47.52 -68.55
CA ASN A 12 -57.38 -48.54 -68.74
C ASN A 12 -56.75 -49.09 -67.45
N GLY A 13 -56.96 -48.49 -66.27
CA GLY A 13 -56.41 -49.00 -65.00
C GLY A 13 -57.04 -50.28 -64.46
N VAL A 14 -58.21 -50.67 -65.00
CA VAL A 14 -58.93 -51.88 -64.56
C VAL A 14 -58.22 -53.15 -65.02
N GLY A 15 -57.38 -53.10 -66.05
CA GLY A 15 -56.70 -54.26 -66.62
C GLY A 15 -55.68 -54.90 -65.68
N ALA A 16 -54.74 -54.11 -65.14
CA ALA A 16 -53.69 -54.62 -64.26
C ALA A 16 -54.25 -55.08 -62.90
N ASP A 17 -55.17 -54.33 -62.31
CA ASP A 17 -55.83 -54.72 -61.05
C ASP A 17 -56.73 -55.96 -61.21
N ASN A 18 -57.41 -56.15 -62.35
CA ASN A 18 -58.11 -57.41 -62.62
C ASN A 18 -57.13 -58.56 -62.80
N VAL A 19 -56.00 -58.36 -63.48
CA VAL A 19 -54.99 -59.41 -63.72
C VAL A 19 -54.29 -59.81 -62.41
N ARG A 20 -53.98 -58.85 -61.53
CA ARG A 20 -53.44 -59.12 -60.20
C ARG A 20 -54.45 -59.88 -59.33
N ARG A 21 -55.71 -59.46 -59.35
CA ARG A 21 -56.82 -60.17 -58.66
C ARG A 21 -57.06 -61.57 -59.22
N THR A 22 -56.93 -61.80 -60.52
CA THR A 22 -57.11 -63.14 -61.11
C THR A 22 -55.93 -64.07 -60.79
N ARG A 23 -54.68 -63.60 -60.83
CA ARG A 23 -53.50 -64.42 -60.47
C ARG A 23 -53.51 -64.86 -59.01
N SER A 24 -53.77 -63.93 -58.09
CA SER A 24 -53.87 -64.24 -56.65
C SER A 24 -55.08 -65.12 -56.31
N ALA A 25 -56.22 -64.91 -56.99
CA ALA A 25 -57.39 -65.78 -56.83
C ALA A 25 -57.14 -67.19 -57.34
N VAL A 26 -56.44 -67.37 -58.47
CA VAL A 26 -56.11 -68.70 -59.00
C VAL A 26 -55.19 -69.46 -58.05
N LEU A 27 -54.12 -68.84 -57.50
CA LEU A 27 -53.27 -69.48 -56.50
C LEU A 27 -54.05 -69.91 -55.24
N ALA A 28 -54.93 -69.04 -54.73
CA ALA A 28 -55.76 -69.33 -53.55
C ALA A 28 -56.78 -70.46 -53.81
N THR A 29 -57.31 -70.58 -55.02
CA THR A 29 -58.21 -71.69 -55.40
C THR A 29 -57.47 -73.01 -55.64
N THR A 30 -56.17 -72.99 -55.96
CA THR A 30 -55.37 -74.21 -56.21
C THR A 30 -54.79 -74.84 -54.95
N THR A 31 -54.73 -74.12 -53.81
CA THR A 31 -54.39 -74.71 -52.51
C THR A 31 -55.52 -75.56 -51.90
N SER A 32 -56.75 -75.44 -52.40
CA SER A 32 -57.73 -76.51 -52.20
C SER A 32 -57.46 -77.57 -53.27
N ALA A 33 -56.75 -78.63 -52.88
CA ALA A 33 -56.77 -79.88 -53.62
C ALA A 33 -58.22 -80.18 -54.00
N ASP A 34 -58.49 -80.20 -55.31
CA ASP A 34 -59.72 -80.71 -55.87
C ASP A 34 -59.78 -82.21 -55.50
N THR A 35 -60.28 -82.46 -54.30
CA THR A 35 -60.59 -83.77 -53.74
C THR A 35 -61.94 -84.25 -54.24
N SER A 36 -62.41 -83.72 -55.38
CA SER A 36 -63.46 -84.38 -56.16
C SER A 36 -62.85 -85.58 -56.90
N SER A 37 -63.17 -86.74 -56.35
CA SER A 37 -62.95 -88.11 -56.81
C SER A 37 -63.29 -88.32 -58.30
N GLY A 38 -62.34 -87.98 -59.16
CA GLY A 38 -62.39 -88.21 -60.61
C GLY A 38 -61.20 -89.02 -61.13
N GLY A 39 -61.04 -90.27 -60.69
CA GLY A 39 -60.35 -91.33 -61.45
C GLY A 39 -58.89 -91.14 -61.89
N VAL A 40 -58.09 -90.29 -61.24
CA VAL A 40 -56.64 -90.18 -61.53
C VAL A 40 -55.90 -91.37 -60.92
N LEU A 41 -55.12 -92.07 -61.74
CA LEU A 41 -54.32 -93.23 -61.36
C LEU A 41 -53.04 -92.80 -60.63
N ASP A 42 -52.66 -93.53 -59.57
CA ASP A 42 -51.35 -93.39 -58.94
C ASP A 42 -50.22 -93.99 -59.80
N VAL A 43 -48.96 -93.85 -59.38
CA VAL A 43 -47.80 -94.34 -60.14
C VAL A 43 -47.90 -95.85 -60.41
N ASP A 44 -48.24 -96.66 -59.40
CA ASP A 44 -48.33 -98.12 -59.53
C ASP A 44 -49.46 -98.53 -60.49
N GLN A 45 -50.59 -97.82 -60.44
CA GLN A 45 -51.72 -98.01 -61.33
C GLN A 45 -51.40 -97.58 -62.77
N LEU A 46 -50.63 -96.50 -62.95
CA LEU A 46 -50.15 -96.07 -64.27
C LEU A 46 -49.19 -97.08 -64.88
N LEU A 47 -48.24 -97.61 -64.11
CA LEU A 47 -47.30 -98.64 -64.56
C LEU A 47 -48.03 -99.93 -64.98
N LYS A 48 -49.10 -100.27 -64.28
CA LYS A 48 -49.95 -101.42 -64.64
C LYS A 48 -50.73 -101.19 -65.95
N LYS A 49 -51.14 -99.95 -66.20
CA LYS A 49 -51.93 -99.57 -67.38
C LYS A 49 -51.06 -99.35 -68.62
N TYR A 50 -49.88 -98.80 -68.43
CA TYR A 50 -48.92 -98.41 -69.47
C TYR A 50 -47.61 -99.16 -69.21
N PRO A 51 -47.39 -100.34 -69.82
CA PRO A 51 -46.21 -101.17 -69.52
C PRO A 51 -44.89 -100.59 -70.06
N GLU A 52 -44.96 -99.65 -71.01
CA GLU A 52 -43.80 -99.04 -71.68
C GLU A 52 -43.30 -97.74 -71.00
N ILE A 53 -43.77 -97.46 -69.78
CA ILE A 53 -43.29 -96.34 -68.96
C ILE A 53 -42.67 -96.84 -67.66
N ASP A 54 -41.68 -96.10 -67.15
CA ASP A 54 -41.11 -96.33 -65.82
C ASP A 54 -41.73 -95.40 -64.75
N ALA A 55 -41.38 -95.65 -63.48
CA ALA A 55 -41.90 -94.89 -62.35
C ALA A 55 -41.55 -93.40 -62.42
N GLU A 56 -40.38 -93.04 -62.99
CA GLU A 56 -39.95 -91.66 -63.14
C GLU A 56 -40.83 -90.90 -64.14
N HIS A 57 -41.14 -91.50 -65.29
CA HIS A 57 -41.99 -90.90 -66.31
C HIS A 57 -43.47 -90.90 -65.91
N ALA A 58 -43.93 -91.91 -65.18
CA ALA A 58 -45.25 -91.90 -64.55
C ALA A 58 -45.38 -90.74 -63.54
N GLN A 59 -44.37 -90.54 -62.69
CA GLN A 59 -44.35 -89.42 -61.76
C GLN A 59 -44.28 -88.07 -62.49
N LYS A 60 -43.45 -87.94 -63.53
CA LYS A 60 -43.35 -86.72 -64.37
C LYS A 60 -44.68 -86.35 -65.02
N LEU A 61 -45.47 -87.34 -65.44
CA LEU A 61 -46.81 -87.15 -65.98
C LEU A 61 -47.79 -86.61 -64.92
N LEU A 62 -47.73 -87.15 -63.70
CA LEU A 62 -48.53 -86.68 -62.56
C LEU A 62 -48.09 -85.30 -62.06
N ASP A 63 -46.79 -85.04 -61.98
CA ASP A 63 -46.23 -83.75 -61.57
C ASP A 63 -46.63 -82.66 -62.56
N TYR A 64 -46.59 -82.96 -63.86
CA TYR A 64 -47.08 -82.04 -64.87
C TYR A 64 -48.59 -81.79 -64.73
N TYR A 65 -49.38 -82.84 -64.53
CA TYR A 65 -50.83 -82.71 -64.29
C TYR A 65 -51.15 -81.82 -63.09
N ASN A 66 -50.46 -82.02 -61.97
CA ASN A 66 -50.69 -81.30 -60.71
C ASN A 66 -50.22 -79.84 -60.78
N ASN A 67 -49.11 -79.57 -61.46
CA ASN A 67 -48.52 -78.24 -61.50
C ASN A 67 -49.01 -77.38 -62.69
N LEU A 68 -49.61 -77.97 -63.71
CA LEU A 68 -50.01 -77.24 -64.92
C LEU A 68 -51.01 -76.12 -64.64
N ILE A 69 -52.09 -76.38 -63.90
CA ILE A 69 -53.12 -75.38 -63.62
C ILE A 69 -52.54 -74.23 -62.78
N PRO A 70 -51.86 -74.49 -61.65
CA PRO A 70 -51.19 -73.44 -60.87
C PRO A 70 -50.16 -72.63 -61.67
N ALA A 71 -49.27 -73.29 -62.44
CA ALA A 71 -48.23 -72.61 -63.21
C ALA A 71 -48.81 -71.77 -64.36
N ALA A 72 -49.82 -72.30 -65.07
CA ALA A 72 -50.55 -71.55 -66.08
C ALA A 72 -51.30 -70.36 -65.47
N GLY A 73 -51.91 -70.55 -64.31
CA GLY A 73 -52.55 -69.51 -63.52
C GLY A 73 -51.63 -68.36 -63.13
N ALA A 74 -50.46 -68.69 -62.57
CA ALA A 74 -49.43 -67.71 -62.20
C ALA A 74 -49.00 -66.86 -63.41
N LEU A 75 -48.78 -67.51 -64.56
CA LEU A 75 -48.40 -66.82 -65.80
C LEU A 75 -49.56 -66.11 -66.50
N GLY A 76 -50.81 -66.30 -66.05
CA GLY A 76 -52.01 -65.74 -66.68
C GLY A 76 -52.27 -66.35 -68.06
N GLU A 77 -52.13 -67.67 -68.18
CA GLU A 77 -52.28 -68.45 -69.41
C GLU A 77 -53.31 -69.58 -69.19
N PRO A 78 -54.11 -69.95 -70.21
CA PRO A 78 -55.09 -71.02 -70.07
C PRO A 78 -54.44 -72.41 -70.17
N ALA A 79 -54.50 -73.20 -69.08
CA ALA A 79 -53.94 -74.55 -69.01
C ALA A 79 -54.37 -75.48 -70.16
N SER A 80 -55.58 -75.30 -70.70
CA SER A 80 -56.12 -76.05 -71.84
C SER A 80 -55.23 -75.98 -73.10
N THR A 81 -54.48 -74.89 -73.26
CA THR A 81 -53.57 -74.67 -74.39
C THR A 81 -52.28 -75.50 -74.29
N TYR A 82 -51.97 -75.98 -73.08
CA TYR A 82 -50.72 -76.66 -72.77
C TYR A 82 -50.97 -78.12 -72.40
N GLY A 83 -51.85 -78.78 -73.17
CA GLY A 83 -52.04 -80.23 -73.09
C GLY A 83 -52.84 -80.74 -71.90
N GLN A 84 -53.54 -79.87 -71.14
CA GLN A 84 -54.36 -80.29 -69.98
C GLN A 84 -55.30 -81.46 -70.30
N GLY A 85 -56.01 -81.41 -71.43
CA GLY A 85 -56.93 -82.48 -71.83
C GLY A 85 -56.22 -83.80 -72.18
N TRP A 86 -55.06 -83.70 -72.85
CA TRP A 86 -54.24 -84.86 -73.20
C TRP A 86 -53.70 -85.54 -71.94
N VAL A 87 -53.10 -84.77 -71.02
CA VAL A 87 -52.54 -85.29 -69.77
C VAL A 87 -53.63 -85.89 -68.90
N LYS A 88 -54.77 -85.19 -68.75
CA LYS A 88 -55.92 -85.67 -68.00
C LYS A 88 -56.39 -87.03 -68.50
N ALA A 89 -56.49 -87.22 -69.82
CA ALA A 89 -56.85 -88.50 -70.41
C ALA A 89 -55.83 -89.60 -70.11
N GLN A 90 -54.52 -89.28 -70.10
CA GLN A 90 -53.48 -90.27 -69.75
C GLN A 90 -53.56 -90.67 -68.28
N VAL A 91 -53.60 -89.69 -67.36
CA VAL A 91 -53.58 -89.94 -65.91
C VAL A 91 -54.88 -90.58 -65.42
N GLN A 92 -55.99 -90.45 -66.15
CA GLN A 92 -57.25 -91.15 -65.85
C GLN A 92 -57.38 -92.54 -66.50
N GLY A 93 -56.32 -93.02 -67.16
CA GLY A 93 -56.29 -94.35 -67.79
C GLY A 93 -57.06 -94.47 -69.12
N GLY A 94 -57.44 -93.33 -69.72
CA GLY A 94 -58.13 -93.27 -71.02
C GLY A 94 -57.21 -93.29 -72.24
N GLY A 95 -55.89 -93.26 -72.05
CA GLY A 95 -54.89 -93.35 -73.11
C GLY A 95 -54.72 -94.76 -73.68
N ASN A 96 -54.14 -94.86 -74.88
CA ASN A 96 -53.80 -96.14 -75.50
C ASN A 96 -52.50 -96.71 -74.88
N PRO A 97 -52.55 -97.87 -74.20
CA PRO A 97 -51.40 -98.52 -73.53
C PRO A 97 -50.15 -98.67 -74.40
N ASP A 98 -50.35 -98.93 -75.70
CA ASP A 98 -49.26 -99.29 -76.63
C ASP A 98 -48.53 -98.06 -77.19
N THR A 99 -49.02 -96.85 -76.90
CA THR A 99 -48.52 -95.60 -77.51
C THR A 99 -47.88 -94.64 -76.52
N LEU A 100 -48.14 -94.79 -75.22
CA LEU A 100 -47.55 -93.97 -74.19
C LEU A 100 -46.22 -94.60 -73.74
N THR A 101 -45.12 -94.02 -74.18
CA THR A 101 -43.75 -94.47 -73.83
C THR A 101 -43.00 -93.38 -73.07
N ASN A 102 -41.92 -93.74 -72.38
CA ASN A 102 -40.99 -92.79 -71.73
C ASN A 102 -40.59 -91.63 -72.66
N ASN A 103 -40.25 -91.93 -73.92
CA ASN A 103 -39.83 -90.92 -74.90
C ASN A 103 -40.97 -89.95 -75.28
N VAL A 104 -42.20 -90.47 -75.41
CA VAL A 104 -43.39 -89.65 -75.69
C VAL A 104 -43.67 -88.72 -74.51
N ILE A 105 -43.63 -89.23 -73.28
CA ILE A 105 -43.82 -88.41 -72.07
C ILE A 105 -42.77 -87.31 -72.00
N THR A 106 -41.49 -87.66 -72.12
CA THR A 106 -40.39 -86.69 -72.00
C THR A 106 -40.42 -85.63 -73.09
N THR A 107 -40.61 -86.03 -74.35
CA THR A 107 -40.64 -85.09 -75.49
C THR A 107 -41.88 -84.20 -75.42
N TYR A 108 -43.06 -84.79 -75.20
CA TYR A 108 -44.31 -84.05 -75.26
C TYR A 108 -44.47 -83.13 -74.04
N ILE A 109 -44.29 -83.62 -72.82
CA ILE A 109 -44.35 -82.77 -71.60
C ILE A 109 -43.28 -81.68 -71.65
N GLY A 110 -42.04 -82.03 -72.03
CA GLY A 110 -40.96 -81.05 -72.17
C GLY A 110 -41.31 -79.95 -73.18
N SER A 111 -41.92 -80.30 -74.31
CA SER A 111 -42.38 -79.32 -75.31
C SER A 111 -43.47 -78.38 -74.76
N LEU A 112 -44.38 -78.89 -73.94
CA LEU A 112 -45.48 -78.12 -73.37
C LEU A 112 -45.00 -77.18 -72.24
N ILE A 113 -44.10 -77.65 -71.37
CA ILE A 113 -43.42 -76.82 -70.36
C ILE A 113 -42.67 -75.69 -71.08
N ASN A 114 -41.89 -76.00 -72.11
CA ASN A 114 -41.18 -74.97 -72.87
C ASN A 114 -42.14 -73.99 -73.55
N ALA A 115 -43.29 -74.45 -74.06
CA ALA A 115 -44.28 -73.59 -74.69
C ALA A 115 -44.88 -72.59 -73.69
N ILE A 116 -45.28 -73.03 -72.49
CA ILE A 116 -45.87 -72.14 -71.48
C ILE A 116 -44.84 -71.17 -70.87
N ILE A 117 -43.62 -71.64 -70.63
CA ILE A 117 -42.53 -70.80 -70.13
C ILE A 117 -42.16 -69.73 -71.16
N LYS A 118 -41.99 -70.12 -72.44
CA LYS A 118 -41.71 -69.16 -73.52
C LYS A 118 -42.82 -68.12 -73.65
N LYS A 119 -44.08 -68.52 -73.47
CA LYS A 119 -45.20 -67.59 -73.46
C LYS A 119 -45.16 -66.65 -72.26
N GLY A 120 -44.85 -67.15 -71.07
CA GLY A 120 -44.64 -66.33 -69.86
C GLY A 120 -43.50 -65.32 -70.04
N GLN A 121 -42.35 -65.75 -70.55
CA GLN A 121 -41.19 -64.88 -70.84
C GLN A 121 -41.53 -63.77 -71.84
N SER A 122 -42.35 -64.08 -72.86
CA SER A 122 -42.74 -63.09 -73.88
C SER A 122 -43.52 -61.89 -73.33
N LYS A 123 -44.08 -62.00 -72.12
CA LYS A 123 -44.78 -60.89 -71.45
C LYS A 123 -43.83 -59.80 -70.96
N PHE A 124 -42.54 -60.11 -70.78
CA PHE A 124 -41.53 -59.15 -70.34
C PHE A 124 -40.81 -58.45 -71.50
N ASP A 125 -40.84 -59.01 -72.72
CA ASP A 125 -40.04 -58.54 -73.85
C ASP A 125 -40.27 -57.05 -74.15
N GLN A 126 -41.53 -56.63 -74.22
CA GLN A 126 -41.89 -55.24 -74.50
C GLN A 126 -41.58 -54.30 -73.31
N PRO A 127 -41.99 -54.61 -72.06
CA PRO A 127 -41.57 -53.87 -70.87
C PRO A 127 -40.07 -53.66 -70.72
N ILE A 128 -39.25 -54.69 -70.94
CA ILE A 128 -37.79 -54.59 -70.89
C ILE A 128 -37.29 -53.67 -71.99
N LYS A 129 -37.81 -53.79 -73.21
CA LYS A 129 -37.45 -52.92 -74.33
C LYS A 129 -37.79 -51.45 -74.07
N ASP A 130 -38.96 -51.19 -73.48
CA ASP A 130 -39.41 -49.83 -73.14
C ASP A 130 -38.58 -49.24 -72.00
N LEU A 131 -38.28 -50.02 -70.96
CA LEU A 131 -37.37 -49.62 -69.87
C LEU A 131 -35.94 -49.40 -70.36
N GLN A 132 -35.44 -50.22 -71.29
CA GLN A 132 -34.12 -50.06 -71.90
C GLN A 132 -34.05 -48.78 -72.73
N ALA A 133 -35.05 -48.51 -73.57
CA ALA A 133 -35.11 -47.27 -74.34
C ALA A 133 -35.17 -46.03 -73.42
N LEU A 134 -35.89 -46.14 -72.30
CA LEU A 134 -35.95 -45.09 -71.30
C LEU A 134 -34.62 -44.93 -70.54
N ALA A 135 -33.93 -46.03 -70.23
CA ALA A 135 -32.61 -46.04 -69.61
C ALA A 135 -31.55 -45.42 -70.52
N ASP A 136 -31.60 -45.71 -71.83
CA ASP A 136 -30.70 -45.12 -72.82
C ASP A 136 -30.95 -43.61 -72.98
N GLN A 137 -32.21 -43.16 -72.82
CA GLN A 137 -32.57 -41.75 -72.87
C GLN A 137 -32.16 -40.99 -71.59
N TYR A 138 -32.18 -41.65 -70.43
CA TYR A 138 -31.84 -41.08 -69.13
C TYR A 138 -30.79 -41.96 -68.41
N PRO A 139 -29.55 -42.02 -68.91
CA PRO A 139 -28.54 -42.98 -68.46
C PRO A 139 -28.19 -42.85 -66.97
N ASP A 140 -28.25 -41.64 -66.41
CA ASP A 140 -27.93 -41.34 -65.01
C ASP A 140 -29.12 -41.52 -64.06
N ASN A 141 -30.31 -41.90 -64.55
CA ASN A 141 -31.49 -42.08 -63.72
C ASN A 141 -31.52 -43.48 -63.08
N GLN A 142 -31.11 -43.56 -61.82
CA GLN A 142 -30.99 -44.81 -61.08
C GLN A 142 -32.32 -45.58 -60.92
N ASP A 143 -33.46 -44.88 -60.86
CA ASP A 143 -34.77 -45.53 -60.70
C ASP A 143 -35.17 -46.30 -61.95
N ILE A 144 -34.88 -45.75 -63.14
CA ILE A 144 -35.09 -46.42 -64.42
C ILE A 144 -34.17 -47.66 -64.55
N GLN A 145 -32.89 -47.52 -64.19
CA GLN A 145 -31.93 -48.64 -64.19
C GLN A 145 -32.36 -49.77 -63.23
N ASN A 146 -32.87 -49.41 -62.04
CA ASN A 146 -33.36 -50.36 -61.06
C ASN A 146 -34.61 -51.11 -61.55
N ALA A 147 -35.55 -50.40 -62.17
CA ALA A 147 -36.75 -51.01 -62.76
C ALA A 147 -36.39 -51.99 -63.88
N LEU A 148 -35.50 -51.59 -64.81
CA LEU A 148 -34.99 -52.45 -65.88
C LEU A 148 -34.36 -53.73 -65.33
N ASN A 149 -33.49 -53.61 -64.32
CA ASN A 149 -32.85 -54.76 -63.69
C ASN A 149 -33.85 -55.72 -63.04
N LYS A 150 -34.84 -55.19 -62.29
CA LYS A 150 -35.85 -56.02 -61.62
C LYS A 150 -36.72 -56.79 -62.61
N VAL A 151 -37.19 -56.14 -63.68
CA VAL A 151 -38.02 -56.77 -64.71
C VAL A 151 -37.21 -57.80 -65.50
N THR A 152 -35.95 -57.51 -65.80
CA THR A 152 -35.04 -58.45 -66.48
C THR A 152 -34.73 -59.68 -65.63
N GLU A 153 -34.52 -59.52 -64.33
CA GLU A 153 -34.29 -60.65 -63.42
C GLU A 153 -35.56 -61.48 -63.21
N ALA A 154 -36.72 -60.82 -63.10
CA ALA A 154 -38.01 -61.49 -63.05
C ALA A 154 -38.29 -62.34 -64.30
N GLN A 155 -37.91 -61.88 -65.50
CA GLN A 155 -38.03 -62.66 -66.73
C GLN A 155 -37.22 -63.98 -66.66
N LYS A 156 -36.01 -63.95 -66.09
CA LYS A 156 -35.17 -65.17 -65.93
C LYS A 156 -35.79 -66.18 -64.98
N ASN A 157 -36.55 -65.71 -63.99
CA ASN A 157 -37.25 -66.57 -63.03
C ASN A 157 -38.46 -67.28 -63.65
N VAL A 158 -38.93 -66.84 -64.82
CA VAL A 158 -39.87 -67.62 -65.64
C VAL A 158 -39.09 -68.62 -66.49
N ASN A 159 -38.79 -69.77 -65.89
CA ASN A 159 -38.02 -70.85 -66.51
C ASN A 159 -38.63 -72.23 -66.20
N ALA A 160 -38.14 -73.26 -66.89
CA ALA A 160 -38.66 -74.62 -66.76
C ALA A 160 -38.47 -75.22 -65.36
N ASP A 161 -37.39 -74.87 -64.65
CA ASP A 161 -37.11 -75.36 -63.29
C ASP A 161 -38.16 -74.85 -62.28
N ASN A 162 -38.65 -73.63 -62.50
CA ASN A 162 -39.70 -73.02 -61.69
C ASN A 162 -41.13 -73.43 -62.11
N PHE A 163 -41.31 -74.29 -63.12
CA PHE A 163 -42.64 -74.77 -63.51
C PHE A 163 -43.36 -75.49 -62.36
N ALA A 164 -42.62 -76.26 -61.54
CA ALA A 164 -43.14 -76.91 -60.34
C ALA A 164 -43.24 -75.97 -59.13
N ASN A 165 -42.87 -74.69 -59.27
CA ASN A 165 -42.97 -73.66 -58.23
C ASN A 165 -43.83 -72.47 -58.73
N PRO A 166 -45.17 -72.61 -58.70
CA PRO A 166 -46.09 -71.57 -59.16
C PRO A 166 -45.93 -70.23 -58.45
N SER A 167 -45.49 -70.22 -57.18
CA SER A 167 -45.24 -69.00 -56.42
C SER A 167 -44.09 -68.20 -57.02
N ALA A 168 -42.98 -68.84 -57.40
CA ALA A 168 -41.85 -68.15 -58.04
C ALA A 168 -42.24 -67.54 -59.40
N LEU A 169 -43.12 -68.22 -60.17
CA LEU A 169 -43.67 -67.69 -61.41
C LEU A 169 -44.62 -66.50 -61.17
N ALA A 170 -45.40 -66.54 -60.08
CA ALA A 170 -46.30 -65.46 -59.69
C ALA A 170 -45.52 -64.23 -59.20
N ASP A 171 -44.47 -64.42 -58.39
CA ASP A 171 -43.60 -63.34 -57.91
C ASP A 171 -42.91 -62.65 -59.09
N ALA A 172 -42.44 -63.42 -60.09
CA ALA A 172 -41.87 -62.86 -61.32
C ALA A 172 -42.88 -62.00 -62.09
N MET A 173 -44.13 -62.45 -62.18
CA MET A 173 -45.22 -61.70 -62.79
C MET A 173 -45.62 -60.46 -61.97
N GLU A 174 -45.54 -60.52 -60.64
CA GLU A 174 -45.78 -59.36 -59.77
C GLU A 174 -44.68 -58.31 -59.92
N GLN A 175 -43.41 -58.71 -60.02
CA GLN A 175 -42.32 -57.79 -60.35
C GLN A 175 -42.52 -57.13 -61.73
N LEU A 176 -43.06 -57.88 -62.69
CA LEU A 176 -43.43 -57.28 -63.98
C LEU A 176 -44.53 -56.23 -63.82
N ASP A 177 -45.57 -56.50 -63.03
CA ASP A 177 -46.67 -55.57 -62.82
C ASP A 177 -46.20 -54.30 -62.05
N ASP A 178 -45.36 -54.47 -61.03
CA ASP A 178 -44.87 -53.40 -60.15
C ASP A 178 -43.83 -52.47 -60.82
N TYR A 179 -43.02 -53.00 -61.75
CA TYR A 179 -41.89 -52.26 -62.35
C TYR A 179 -41.96 -52.11 -63.88
N GLY A 180 -42.65 -53.02 -64.57
CA GLY A 180 -42.71 -53.09 -66.04
C GLY A 180 -44.09 -52.79 -66.64
N SER A 181 -45.09 -52.43 -65.83
CA SER A 181 -46.40 -52.03 -66.36
C SER A 181 -46.31 -50.70 -67.14
N SER A 182 -47.20 -50.53 -68.13
CA SER A 182 -47.20 -49.33 -68.98
C SER A 182 -47.40 -48.05 -68.17
N GLU A 183 -48.24 -48.10 -67.14
CA GLU A 183 -48.46 -47.01 -66.19
C GLU A 183 -47.18 -46.67 -65.43
N LYS A 184 -46.47 -47.66 -64.90
CA LYS A 184 -45.24 -47.44 -64.14
C LYS A 184 -44.13 -46.86 -65.00
N ILE A 185 -43.97 -47.36 -66.22
CA ILE A 185 -42.99 -46.84 -67.18
C ILE A 185 -43.31 -45.39 -67.55
N LYS A 186 -44.59 -45.02 -67.73
CA LYS A 186 -45.01 -43.62 -67.95
C LYS A 186 -44.74 -42.72 -66.74
N GLU A 187 -44.92 -43.22 -65.51
CA GLU A 187 -44.55 -42.50 -64.30
C GLU A 187 -43.04 -42.21 -64.25
N LEU A 188 -42.21 -43.22 -64.55
CA LEU A 188 -40.76 -43.09 -64.62
C LEU A 188 -40.34 -42.07 -65.70
N GLU A 189 -40.95 -42.12 -66.88
CA GLU A 189 -40.67 -41.16 -67.96
C GLU A 189 -41.06 -39.72 -67.58
N LYS A 190 -42.21 -39.53 -66.91
CA LYS A 190 -42.64 -38.21 -66.44
C LYS A 190 -41.70 -37.66 -65.36
N ALA A 191 -41.23 -38.50 -64.44
CA ALA A 191 -40.26 -38.13 -63.42
C ALA A 191 -38.90 -37.76 -64.04
N ALA A 192 -38.46 -38.46 -65.09
CA ALA A 192 -37.21 -38.20 -65.76
C ALA A 192 -37.22 -36.93 -66.63
N LYS A 193 -38.37 -36.59 -67.25
CA LYS A 193 -38.54 -35.34 -68.04
C LYS A 193 -38.52 -34.07 -67.19
N ASN A 194 -38.95 -34.16 -65.93
CA ASN A 194 -38.98 -33.07 -64.97
C ASN A 194 -38.29 -33.51 -63.68
N PRO A 195 -36.95 -33.60 -63.68
CA PRO A 195 -36.23 -33.99 -62.48
C PRO A 195 -36.55 -32.99 -61.36
N PRO A 196 -36.82 -33.43 -60.13
CA PRO A 196 -36.91 -32.52 -58.99
C PRO A 196 -35.61 -31.72 -58.92
N ALA A 197 -35.71 -30.41 -58.68
CA ALA A 197 -34.54 -29.56 -58.52
C ALA A 197 -33.62 -30.16 -57.46
N VAL A 198 -32.34 -30.37 -57.79
CA VAL A 198 -31.35 -30.85 -56.83
C VAL A 198 -31.26 -29.83 -55.70
N VAL A 199 -31.66 -30.24 -54.50
CA VAL A 199 -31.64 -29.39 -53.30
C VAL A 199 -30.20 -29.32 -52.81
N ASN A 200 -29.60 -28.13 -52.87
CA ASN A 200 -28.26 -27.88 -52.35
C ASN A 200 -28.32 -27.74 -50.82
N LYS A 201 -27.61 -28.62 -50.11
CA LYS A 201 -27.55 -28.70 -48.64
C LYS A 201 -26.17 -28.37 -48.07
N ASP A 202 -25.20 -28.01 -48.90
CA ASP A 202 -23.78 -27.94 -48.50
C ASP A 202 -23.50 -26.87 -47.45
N ASP A 203 -24.08 -25.68 -47.61
CA ASP A 203 -23.92 -24.57 -46.66
C ASP A 203 -24.57 -24.89 -45.30
N LEU A 204 -25.74 -25.52 -45.32
CA LEU A 204 -26.43 -25.98 -44.11
C LEU A 204 -25.61 -27.06 -43.40
N GLN A 205 -25.05 -28.01 -44.15
CA GLN A 205 -24.18 -29.05 -43.60
C GLN A 205 -22.92 -28.46 -42.98
N SER A 206 -22.30 -27.47 -43.62
CA SER A 206 -21.13 -26.75 -43.11
C SER A 206 -21.46 -26.02 -41.80
N ALA A 207 -22.56 -25.28 -41.76
CA ALA A 207 -23.01 -24.57 -40.55
C ALA A 207 -23.28 -25.53 -39.37
N VAL A 208 -23.84 -26.72 -39.64
CA VAL A 208 -24.05 -27.76 -38.61
C VAL A 208 -22.73 -28.37 -38.14
N ASN A 209 -21.78 -28.62 -39.04
CA ASN A 209 -20.47 -29.17 -38.69
C ASN A 209 -19.63 -28.21 -37.83
N GLU A 210 -19.77 -26.89 -38.02
CA GLU A 210 -19.06 -25.86 -37.26
C GLU A 210 -19.64 -25.59 -35.86
N ALA A 211 -20.80 -26.19 -35.51
CA ALA A 211 -21.56 -25.85 -34.32
C ALA A 211 -20.75 -25.90 -33.01
N ALA A 212 -19.87 -26.91 -32.87
CA ALA A 212 -19.03 -27.06 -31.69
C ALA A 212 -18.02 -25.90 -31.54
N THR A 213 -17.38 -25.52 -32.64
CA THR A 213 -16.41 -24.41 -32.69
C THR A 213 -17.07 -23.08 -32.38
N VAL A 214 -18.23 -22.82 -32.99
CA VAL A 214 -19.01 -21.59 -32.77
C VAL A 214 -19.47 -21.49 -31.31
N LYS A 215 -19.90 -22.60 -30.72
CA LYS A 215 -20.28 -22.64 -29.29
C LYS A 215 -19.09 -22.37 -28.37
N ALA A 216 -17.91 -22.93 -28.66
CA ALA A 216 -16.72 -22.70 -27.84
C ALA A 216 -16.28 -21.22 -27.87
N ALA A 217 -16.24 -20.61 -29.06
CA ALA A 217 -15.91 -19.20 -29.24
C ALA A 217 -16.87 -18.26 -28.51
N ASN A 218 -18.14 -18.66 -28.36
CA ASN A 218 -19.19 -17.88 -27.70
C ASN A 218 -19.59 -18.46 -26.34
N SER A 219 -18.67 -19.14 -25.66
CA SER A 219 -18.91 -19.79 -24.35
C SER A 219 -19.43 -18.85 -23.26
N GLN A 220 -19.22 -17.54 -23.40
CA GLN A 220 -19.73 -16.52 -22.47
C GLN A 220 -21.17 -16.09 -22.75
N ALA A 221 -21.78 -16.48 -23.87
CA ALA A 221 -23.18 -16.15 -24.16
C ALA A 221 -24.13 -16.68 -23.08
N SER A 222 -25.29 -16.03 -22.93
CA SER A 222 -26.31 -16.49 -21.98
C SER A 222 -26.81 -17.90 -22.33
N GLU A 223 -27.24 -18.64 -21.31
CA GLU A 223 -27.73 -20.02 -21.48
C GLU A 223 -28.89 -20.09 -22.49
N ASP A 224 -29.80 -19.12 -22.46
CA ASP A 224 -30.92 -19.03 -23.39
C ASP A 224 -30.45 -18.88 -24.85
N LYS A 225 -29.42 -18.08 -25.10
CA LYS A 225 -28.88 -17.88 -26.45
C LYS A 225 -28.05 -19.07 -26.93
N GLN A 226 -27.31 -19.72 -26.04
CA GLN A 226 -26.65 -20.99 -26.35
C GLN A 226 -27.68 -22.07 -26.69
N LYS A 227 -28.79 -22.14 -25.95
CA LYS A 227 -29.88 -23.07 -26.21
C LYS A 227 -30.57 -22.77 -27.55
N ALA A 228 -30.87 -21.51 -27.85
CA ALA A 228 -31.49 -21.12 -29.11
C ALA A 228 -30.63 -21.52 -30.33
N TYR A 229 -29.30 -21.35 -30.23
CA TYR A 229 -28.37 -21.81 -31.26
C TYR A 229 -28.37 -23.34 -31.39
N GLN A 230 -28.35 -24.08 -30.28
CA GLN A 230 -28.43 -25.55 -30.30
C GLN A 230 -29.74 -26.06 -30.90
N ASP A 231 -30.88 -25.45 -30.54
CA ASP A 231 -32.19 -25.79 -31.09
C ASP A 231 -32.23 -25.52 -32.62
N ALA A 232 -31.62 -24.42 -33.08
CA ALA A 232 -31.50 -24.11 -34.52
C ALA A 232 -30.61 -25.12 -35.26
N ILE A 233 -29.50 -25.55 -34.66
CA ILE A 233 -28.63 -26.61 -35.21
C ILE A 233 -29.39 -27.95 -35.29
N ALA A 234 -30.13 -28.33 -34.25
CA ALA A 234 -30.94 -29.55 -34.27
C ALA A 234 -32.02 -29.50 -35.35
N ALA A 235 -32.69 -28.35 -35.53
CA ALA A 235 -33.64 -28.14 -36.61
C ALA A 235 -32.97 -28.23 -37.99
N GLY A 236 -31.76 -27.68 -38.15
CA GLY A 236 -30.95 -27.82 -39.37
C GLY A 236 -30.60 -29.27 -39.68
N GLN A 237 -30.19 -30.04 -38.68
CA GLN A 237 -29.90 -31.48 -38.85
C GLN A 237 -31.13 -32.27 -39.29
N ASN A 238 -32.31 -31.93 -38.76
CA ASN A 238 -33.56 -32.56 -39.20
C ASN A 238 -33.85 -32.28 -40.68
N VAL A 239 -33.60 -31.04 -41.15
CA VAL A 239 -33.75 -30.67 -42.57
C VAL A 239 -32.72 -31.36 -43.46
N LEU A 240 -31.48 -31.54 -42.99
CA LEU A 240 -30.46 -32.31 -43.70
C LEU A 240 -30.89 -33.77 -43.91
N ASN A 241 -31.44 -34.39 -42.86
CA ASN A 241 -31.89 -35.79 -42.87
C ASN A 241 -33.21 -36.02 -43.63
N ASP A 242 -33.98 -34.97 -43.91
CA ASP A 242 -35.23 -35.07 -44.66
C ASP A 242 -34.96 -35.14 -46.17
N GLY A 243 -35.22 -36.31 -46.76
CA GLY A 243 -35.11 -36.55 -48.20
C GLY A 243 -36.16 -35.82 -49.04
N LYS A 244 -37.19 -35.22 -48.42
CA LYS A 244 -38.23 -34.43 -49.08
C LYS A 244 -38.09 -32.92 -48.88
N ALA A 245 -37.06 -32.48 -48.14
CA ALA A 245 -36.87 -31.06 -47.84
C ALA A 245 -36.72 -30.23 -49.12
N SER A 246 -37.39 -29.09 -49.20
CA SER A 246 -37.25 -28.15 -50.32
C SER A 246 -36.04 -27.22 -50.14
N GLN A 247 -35.61 -26.54 -51.20
CA GLN A 247 -34.56 -25.51 -51.10
C GLN A 247 -34.97 -24.37 -50.15
N ALA A 248 -36.27 -24.06 -50.05
CA ALA A 248 -36.77 -23.08 -49.11
C ALA A 248 -36.61 -23.53 -47.65
N ASP A 249 -36.82 -24.82 -47.37
CA ASP A 249 -36.61 -25.39 -46.02
C ASP A 249 -35.14 -25.31 -45.62
N VAL A 250 -34.23 -25.65 -46.54
CA VAL A 250 -32.77 -25.52 -46.34
C VAL A 250 -32.38 -24.06 -46.07
N THR A 251 -32.84 -23.13 -46.91
CA THR A 251 -32.52 -21.71 -46.79
C THR A 251 -33.05 -21.13 -45.48
N ASN A 252 -34.28 -21.50 -45.09
CA ASN A 252 -34.87 -21.07 -43.82
C ASN A 252 -34.14 -21.65 -42.60
N ALA A 253 -33.70 -22.90 -42.67
CA ALA A 253 -32.93 -23.52 -41.59
C ALA A 253 -31.56 -22.86 -41.43
N LEU A 254 -30.85 -22.62 -42.54
CA LEU A 254 -29.56 -21.92 -42.55
C LEU A 254 -29.71 -20.50 -41.99
N SER A 255 -30.69 -19.73 -42.45
CA SER A 255 -30.94 -18.37 -41.95
C SER A 255 -31.24 -18.33 -40.45
N LYS A 256 -31.99 -19.32 -39.93
CA LYS A 256 -32.24 -19.45 -38.48
C LYS A 256 -30.95 -19.75 -37.69
N ILE A 257 -30.08 -20.61 -38.24
CA ILE A 257 -28.77 -20.90 -37.64
C ILE A 257 -27.89 -19.65 -37.62
N GLU A 258 -27.81 -18.90 -38.73
CA GLU A 258 -27.03 -17.67 -38.84
C GLU A 258 -27.54 -16.58 -37.88
N GLN A 259 -28.86 -16.39 -37.80
CA GLN A 259 -29.44 -15.43 -36.86
C GLN A 259 -29.20 -15.85 -35.40
N ALA A 260 -29.36 -17.13 -35.07
CA ALA A 260 -29.09 -17.63 -33.73
C ALA A 260 -27.60 -17.54 -33.35
N LYS A 261 -26.69 -17.76 -34.31
CA LYS A 261 -25.24 -17.53 -34.15
C LYS A 261 -24.97 -16.06 -33.84
N LYS A 262 -25.52 -15.14 -34.63
CA LYS A 262 -25.37 -13.69 -34.43
C LYS A 262 -25.86 -13.25 -33.05
N ASP A 263 -27.07 -13.67 -32.68
CA ASP A 263 -27.66 -13.39 -31.37
C ASP A 263 -26.80 -13.92 -30.21
N MET A 264 -26.22 -15.11 -30.38
CA MET A 264 -25.34 -15.73 -29.38
C MET A 264 -24.02 -14.96 -29.25
N THR A 265 -23.38 -14.58 -30.36
CA THR A 265 -22.15 -13.77 -30.33
C THR A 265 -22.39 -12.41 -29.71
N VAL A 266 -23.48 -11.72 -30.06
CA VAL A 266 -23.87 -10.44 -29.44
C VAL A 266 -24.04 -10.59 -27.94
N SER A 267 -24.72 -11.66 -27.48
CA SER A 267 -24.89 -11.93 -26.05
C SER A 267 -23.56 -12.21 -25.33
N ALA A 268 -22.62 -12.92 -25.96
CA ALA A 268 -21.30 -13.17 -25.39
C ALA A 268 -20.50 -11.87 -25.19
N ILE A 269 -20.47 -11.01 -26.21
CA ILE A 269 -19.76 -9.72 -26.14
C ILE A 269 -20.42 -8.83 -25.08
N GLN A 270 -21.76 -8.73 -25.07
CA GLN A 270 -22.47 -7.88 -24.11
C GLN A 270 -22.15 -8.28 -22.67
N LYS A 271 -22.19 -9.58 -22.35
CA LYS A 271 -21.84 -10.06 -21.02
C LYS A 271 -20.39 -9.71 -20.65
N ALA A 272 -19.45 -9.88 -21.57
CA ALA A 272 -18.04 -9.53 -21.33
C ALA A 272 -17.83 -8.03 -21.11
N VAL A 273 -18.60 -7.18 -21.81
CA VAL A 273 -18.63 -5.73 -21.60
C VAL A 273 -19.23 -5.37 -20.23
N ASP A 274 -20.33 -6.01 -19.83
CA ASP A 274 -20.99 -5.76 -18.55
C ASP A 274 -20.07 -6.13 -17.36
N GLU A 275 -19.29 -7.21 -17.50
CA GLU A 275 -18.27 -7.64 -16.53
C GLU A 275 -16.98 -6.80 -16.54
N ALA A 276 -16.88 -5.78 -17.41
CA ALA A 276 -15.64 -5.03 -17.59
C ALA A 276 -15.22 -4.26 -16.33
N SER A 277 -16.20 -3.68 -15.61
CA SER A 277 -15.96 -2.96 -14.36
C SER A 277 -15.39 -3.88 -13.27
N ASP A 278 -15.94 -5.08 -13.12
CA ASP A 278 -15.48 -6.10 -12.19
C ASP A 278 -14.08 -6.59 -12.55
N THR A 279 -13.82 -6.81 -13.84
CA THR A 279 -12.50 -7.19 -14.33
C THR A 279 -11.46 -6.11 -14.01
N LYS A 280 -11.80 -4.83 -14.23
CA LYS A 280 -10.93 -3.69 -13.89
C LYS A 280 -10.73 -3.50 -12.39
N GLY A 281 -11.62 -4.02 -11.56
CA GLY A 281 -11.53 -4.01 -10.11
C GLY A 281 -10.68 -5.13 -9.51
N LYS A 282 -10.13 -6.05 -10.33
CA LYS A 282 -9.36 -7.21 -9.85
C LYS A 282 -7.84 -7.04 -10.07
N PRO A 283 -7.01 -7.71 -9.25
CA PRO A 283 -5.55 -7.59 -9.35
C PRO A 283 -4.98 -7.97 -10.71
N ASN A 284 -5.61 -8.93 -11.39
CA ASN A 284 -5.22 -9.33 -12.73
C ASN A 284 -5.25 -8.18 -13.73
N TYR A 285 -6.08 -7.15 -13.53
CA TYR A 285 -6.08 -5.93 -14.35
C TYR A 285 -5.16 -4.84 -13.79
N TYR A 286 -5.35 -4.37 -12.55
CA TYR A 286 -4.61 -3.19 -12.08
C TYR A 286 -3.11 -3.45 -11.83
N ASN A 287 -2.71 -4.71 -11.61
CA ASN A 287 -1.31 -5.15 -11.60
C ASN A 287 -0.82 -5.74 -12.94
N ALA A 288 -1.64 -5.70 -14.01
CA ALA A 288 -1.15 -6.04 -15.35
C ALA A 288 -0.19 -4.98 -15.89
N SER A 289 0.56 -5.33 -16.93
CA SER A 289 1.35 -4.36 -17.68
C SER A 289 0.46 -3.32 -18.34
N ASP A 290 1.02 -2.13 -18.60
CA ASP A 290 0.29 -1.04 -19.24
C ASP A 290 -0.15 -1.42 -20.66
N GLU A 291 0.65 -2.22 -21.37
CA GLU A 291 0.30 -2.77 -22.68
C GLU A 291 -0.91 -3.69 -22.62
N ALA A 292 -0.98 -4.58 -21.61
CA ALA A 292 -2.11 -5.49 -21.43
C ALA A 292 -3.39 -4.74 -21.04
N LYS A 293 -3.29 -3.76 -20.13
CA LYS A 293 -4.42 -2.87 -19.79
C LYS A 293 -4.93 -2.13 -21.01
N LYS A 294 -4.02 -1.57 -21.82
CA LYS A 294 -4.36 -0.87 -23.06
C LYS A 294 -5.03 -1.80 -24.06
N ALA A 295 -4.49 -2.99 -24.29
CA ALA A 295 -5.06 -3.98 -25.20
C ALA A 295 -6.50 -4.37 -24.78
N TYR A 296 -6.74 -4.57 -23.47
CA TYR A 296 -8.07 -4.87 -22.95
C TYR A 296 -9.05 -3.70 -23.14
N ASN A 297 -8.62 -2.47 -22.86
CA ASN A 297 -9.46 -1.29 -23.06
C ASN A 297 -9.78 -1.04 -24.54
N ASP A 298 -8.79 -1.17 -25.44
CA ASP A 298 -9.00 -1.02 -26.89
C ASP A 298 -9.97 -2.09 -27.41
N ALA A 299 -9.87 -3.34 -26.91
CA ALA A 299 -10.78 -4.41 -27.27
C ALA A 299 -12.20 -4.19 -26.74
N LEU A 300 -12.36 -3.66 -25.52
CA LEU A 300 -13.66 -3.24 -24.97
C LEU A 300 -14.29 -2.12 -25.81
N ASP A 301 -13.51 -1.14 -26.25
CA ASP A 301 -14.00 -0.06 -27.10
C ASP A 301 -14.47 -0.59 -28.45
N LYS A 302 -13.72 -1.52 -29.06
CA LYS A 302 -14.15 -2.23 -30.28
C LYS A 302 -15.44 -3.02 -30.06
N ALA A 303 -15.53 -3.79 -28.97
CA ALA A 303 -16.72 -4.56 -28.58
C ALA A 303 -17.96 -3.65 -28.44
N ASN A 304 -17.84 -2.53 -27.73
CA ASN A 304 -18.92 -1.56 -27.59
C ASN A 304 -19.34 -0.96 -28.94
N ARG A 305 -18.38 -0.66 -29.82
CA ARG A 305 -18.67 -0.13 -31.16
C ARG A 305 -19.45 -1.11 -32.03
N VAL A 306 -19.07 -2.40 -32.04
CA VAL A 306 -19.80 -3.40 -32.83
C VAL A 306 -21.18 -3.71 -32.25
N LEU A 307 -21.34 -3.68 -30.92
CA LEU A 307 -22.65 -3.83 -30.27
C LEU A 307 -23.60 -2.67 -30.59
N ALA A 308 -23.05 -1.46 -30.72
CA ALA A 308 -23.83 -0.26 -31.04
C ALA A 308 -24.19 -0.14 -32.54
N ASP A 309 -23.52 -0.89 -33.42
CA ASP A 309 -23.78 -0.84 -34.86
C ASP A 309 -24.88 -1.84 -35.26
N PRO A 310 -26.10 -1.38 -35.60
CA PRO A 310 -27.18 -2.28 -36.02
C PRO A 310 -26.88 -3.02 -37.33
N LYS A 311 -25.86 -2.58 -38.09
CA LYS A 311 -25.40 -3.21 -39.33
C LYS A 311 -24.16 -4.06 -39.15
N ALA A 312 -23.69 -4.28 -37.91
CA ALA A 312 -22.53 -5.12 -37.64
C ALA A 312 -22.69 -6.50 -38.32
N THR A 313 -21.66 -6.89 -39.06
CA THR A 313 -21.57 -8.19 -39.72
C THR A 313 -21.19 -9.28 -38.70
N GLN A 314 -21.42 -10.55 -39.04
CA GLN A 314 -20.99 -11.66 -38.20
C GLN A 314 -19.49 -11.64 -37.97
N ASP A 315 -18.69 -11.37 -39.00
CA ASP A 315 -17.23 -11.32 -38.91
C ASP A 315 -16.75 -10.22 -37.94
N GLN A 316 -17.39 -9.05 -37.98
CA GLN A 316 -17.06 -7.95 -37.05
C GLN A 316 -17.36 -8.33 -35.60
N LEU A 317 -18.46 -9.04 -35.36
CA LEU A 317 -18.82 -9.54 -34.05
C LEU A 317 -17.83 -10.62 -33.57
N ASP A 318 -17.51 -11.59 -34.43
CA ASP A 318 -16.57 -12.66 -34.12
C ASP A 318 -15.15 -12.12 -33.86
N GLU A 319 -14.68 -11.15 -34.66
CA GLU A 319 -13.40 -10.45 -34.45
C GLU A 319 -13.38 -9.71 -33.10
N ALA A 320 -14.43 -8.95 -32.78
CA ALA A 320 -14.51 -8.21 -31.53
C ALA A 320 -14.58 -9.15 -30.30
N ASN A 321 -15.37 -10.23 -30.38
CA ASN A 321 -15.48 -11.23 -29.33
C ASN A 321 -14.15 -11.94 -29.09
N SER A 322 -13.46 -12.33 -30.16
CA SER A 322 -12.14 -12.95 -30.11
C SER A 322 -11.11 -11.99 -29.49
N ALA A 323 -11.03 -10.75 -29.98
CA ALA A 323 -10.09 -9.74 -29.49
C ALA A 323 -10.30 -9.43 -28.00
N LEU A 324 -11.56 -9.28 -27.56
CA LEU A 324 -11.88 -9.02 -26.16
C LEU A 324 -11.53 -10.21 -25.26
N THR A 325 -11.85 -11.44 -25.70
CA THR A 325 -11.53 -12.66 -24.97
C THR A 325 -10.02 -12.84 -24.83
N SER A 326 -9.26 -12.68 -25.92
CA SER A 326 -7.79 -12.76 -25.91
C SER A 326 -7.16 -11.66 -25.05
N ALA A 327 -7.65 -10.42 -25.13
CA ALA A 327 -7.13 -9.33 -24.31
C ALA A 327 -7.45 -9.53 -22.81
N LYS A 328 -8.63 -10.05 -22.46
CA LYS A 328 -8.99 -10.44 -21.08
C LYS A 328 -8.07 -11.53 -20.55
N ALA A 329 -7.75 -12.54 -21.37
CA ALA A 329 -6.79 -13.59 -21.02
C ALA A 329 -5.35 -13.09 -20.86
N GLY A 330 -4.98 -12.02 -21.58
CA GLY A 330 -3.68 -11.34 -21.46
C GLY A 330 -3.49 -10.52 -20.18
N LEU A 331 -4.52 -10.36 -19.35
CA LEU A 331 -4.43 -9.69 -18.06
C LEU A 331 -3.80 -10.63 -17.01
N THR A 332 -2.47 -10.60 -16.91
CA THR A 332 -1.69 -11.53 -16.06
C THR A 332 -1.24 -10.94 -14.72
N GLY A 333 -1.85 -9.85 -14.26
CA GLY A 333 -1.53 -9.27 -12.95
C GLY A 333 -1.74 -10.28 -11.81
N VAL A 334 -0.92 -10.19 -10.77
CA VAL A 334 -1.04 -11.04 -9.56
C VAL A 334 -1.66 -10.26 -8.41
N ALA A 335 -2.04 -10.96 -7.34
CA ALA A 335 -2.50 -10.32 -6.11
C ALA A 335 -1.44 -9.36 -5.55
N THR A 336 -1.88 -8.20 -5.05
CA THR A 336 -1.00 -7.22 -4.41
C THR A 336 -0.48 -7.77 -3.08
N ASP A 337 0.84 -7.74 -2.89
CA ASP A 337 1.50 -8.07 -1.63
C ASP A 337 1.61 -6.83 -0.75
N ASN A 338 0.83 -6.81 0.33
CA ASN A 338 0.77 -5.72 1.30
C ASN A 338 1.65 -5.96 2.55
N SER A 339 2.25 -7.14 2.68
CA SER A 339 2.86 -7.60 3.95
C SER A 339 3.94 -6.66 4.49
N GLY A 340 4.81 -6.14 3.62
CA GLY A 340 5.85 -5.19 4.00
C GLY A 340 5.30 -3.84 4.47
N LEU A 341 4.25 -3.34 3.83
CA LEU A 341 3.63 -2.06 4.18
C LEU A 341 2.84 -2.18 5.50
N GLU A 342 2.10 -3.27 5.69
CA GLU A 342 1.41 -3.57 6.96
C GLU A 342 2.40 -3.61 8.13
N LYS A 343 3.52 -4.30 7.96
CA LYS A 343 4.58 -4.35 8.98
C LYS A 343 5.08 -2.95 9.33
N ALA A 344 5.41 -2.13 8.32
CA ALA A 344 5.94 -0.78 8.53
C ALA A 344 4.94 0.14 9.25
N VAL A 345 3.65 0.02 8.95
CA VAL A 345 2.58 0.77 9.64
C VAL A 345 2.41 0.30 11.09
N ASN A 346 2.43 -1.00 11.34
CA ASN A 346 2.30 -1.57 12.68
C ASN A 346 3.48 -1.19 13.61
N GLU A 347 4.68 -1.05 13.06
CA GLU A 347 5.88 -0.66 13.81
C GLU A 347 5.99 0.85 14.09
N ALA A 348 5.09 1.68 13.52
CA ALA A 348 5.21 3.13 13.53
C ALA A 348 5.36 3.76 14.92
N ALA A 349 4.62 3.25 15.90
CA ALA A 349 4.68 3.75 17.28
C ALA A 349 6.06 3.49 17.92
N THR A 350 6.61 2.29 17.72
CA THR A 350 7.92 1.89 18.23
C THR A 350 9.04 2.69 17.57
N VAL A 351 8.98 2.87 16.24
CA VAL A 351 9.95 3.67 15.48
C VAL A 351 9.92 5.13 15.93
N LYS A 352 8.74 5.70 16.17
CA LYS A 352 8.60 7.07 16.67
C LYS A 352 9.16 7.23 18.09
N ALA A 353 8.94 6.26 18.98
CA ALA A 353 9.48 6.29 20.34
C ALA A 353 11.02 6.23 20.37
N ALA A 354 11.62 5.34 19.57
CA ALA A 354 13.07 5.22 19.43
C ALA A 354 13.72 6.50 18.91
N ASN A 355 12.99 7.29 18.11
CA ASN A 355 13.46 8.53 17.51
C ASN A 355 12.80 9.78 18.13
N SER A 356 12.42 9.71 19.40
CA SER A 356 11.73 10.81 20.11
C SER A 356 12.49 12.14 20.14
N GLN A 357 13.82 12.11 19.92
CA GLN A 357 14.65 13.31 19.84
C GLN A 357 14.65 13.97 18.46
N ALA A 358 14.09 13.34 17.42
CA ALA A 358 13.99 13.95 16.10
C ALA A 358 13.20 15.27 16.14
N SER A 359 13.50 16.16 15.19
CA SER A 359 12.74 17.40 15.02
C SER A 359 11.26 17.14 14.75
N GLU A 360 10.39 18.07 15.18
CA GLU A 360 8.94 17.97 14.99
C GLU A 360 8.58 17.79 13.51
N ASP A 361 9.26 18.51 12.61
CA ASP A 361 9.07 18.41 11.16
C ASP A 361 9.34 16.99 10.64
N LYS A 362 10.41 16.33 11.10
CA LYS A 362 10.74 14.97 10.68
C LYS A 362 9.82 13.92 11.31
N GLN A 363 9.40 14.12 12.56
CA GLN A 363 8.36 13.28 13.18
C GLN A 363 7.02 13.41 12.46
N LYS A 364 6.68 14.61 11.98
CA LYS A 364 5.49 14.84 11.19
C LYS A 364 5.61 14.19 9.81
N ALA A 365 6.73 14.36 9.12
CA ALA A 365 6.96 13.74 7.82
C ALA A 365 6.83 12.20 7.88
N TYR A 366 7.37 11.56 8.92
CA TYR A 366 7.19 10.12 9.14
C TYR A 366 5.72 9.75 9.38
N GLN A 367 4.99 10.50 10.21
CA GLN A 367 3.56 10.26 10.44
C GLN A 367 2.71 10.47 9.18
N ASP A 368 3.00 11.49 8.38
CA ASP A 368 2.33 11.75 7.11
C ASP A 368 2.57 10.58 6.13
N ALA A 369 3.80 10.04 6.08
CA ALA A 369 4.13 8.87 5.27
C ALA A 369 3.39 7.61 5.74
N ILE A 370 3.29 7.39 7.06
CA ILE A 370 2.51 6.28 7.64
C ILE A 370 1.01 6.43 7.31
N ALA A 371 0.45 7.64 7.43
CA ALA A 371 -0.94 7.90 7.06
C ALA A 371 -1.20 7.65 5.57
N ALA A 372 -0.28 8.05 4.70
CA ALA A 372 -0.34 7.73 3.28
C ALA A 372 -0.27 6.21 3.02
N GLY A 373 0.59 5.49 3.74
CA GLY A 373 0.66 4.03 3.69
C GLY A 373 -0.64 3.35 4.13
N GLN A 374 -1.27 3.82 5.21
CA GLN A 374 -2.57 3.32 5.66
C GLN A 374 -3.67 3.56 4.62
N ASN A 375 -3.64 4.70 3.92
CA ASN A 375 -4.58 4.97 2.84
C ASN A 375 -4.42 3.97 1.68
N VAL A 376 -3.19 3.60 1.34
CA VAL A 376 -2.92 2.56 0.33
C VAL A 376 -3.41 1.19 0.79
N LEU A 377 -3.20 0.82 2.06
CA LEU A 377 -3.72 -0.45 2.61
C LEU A 377 -5.24 -0.53 2.62
N ASN A 378 -5.91 0.61 2.80
CA ASN A 378 -7.37 0.70 2.80
C ASN A 378 -7.96 0.77 1.37
N ASP A 379 -7.12 0.99 0.35
CA ASP A 379 -7.56 0.97 -1.04
C ASP A 379 -7.57 -0.47 -1.57
N GLY A 380 -8.77 -1.04 -1.69
CA GLY A 380 -8.97 -2.39 -2.22
C GLY A 380 -8.52 -2.59 -3.68
N LYS A 381 -8.09 -1.52 -4.37
CA LYS A 381 -7.56 -1.54 -5.74
C LYS A 381 -6.11 -1.06 -5.82
N ALA A 382 -5.42 -0.90 -4.69
CA ALA A 382 -4.02 -0.53 -4.66
C ALA A 382 -3.18 -1.50 -5.50
N SER A 383 -2.38 -0.94 -6.42
CA SER A 383 -1.44 -1.73 -7.21
C SER A 383 -0.18 -2.06 -6.40
N GLN A 384 0.59 -3.04 -6.87
CA GLN A 384 1.91 -3.35 -6.29
C GLN A 384 2.84 -2.14 -6.32
N ALA A 385 2.72 -1.29 -7.33
CA ALA A 385 3.50 -0.05 -7.44
C ALA A 385 3.09 0.96 -6.35
N ASP A 386 1.81 1.09 -6.05
CA ASP A 386 1.32 1.99 -4.99
C ASP A 386 1.87 1.57 -3.62
N VAL A 387 1.81 0.26 -3.32
CA VAL A 387 2.34 -0.31 -2.08
C VAL A 387 3.85 -0.11 -1.98
N THR A 388 4.59 -0.43 -3.04
CA THR A 388 6.05 -0.28 -3.08
C THR A 388 6.46 1.19 -2.89
N ASN A 389 5.77 2.11 -3.54
CA ASN A 389 6.01 3.54 -3.42
C ASN A 389 5.70 4.06 -2.02
N ALA A 390 4.62 3.61 -1.39
CA ALA A 390 4.27 3.98 -0.03
C ALA A 390 5.29 3.46 0.99
N LEU A 391 5.70 2.19 0.87
CA LEU A 391 6.72 1.58 1.71
C LEU A 391 8.06 2.34 1.60
N SER A 392 8.51 2.62 0.38
CA SER A 392 9.75 3.37 0.15
C SER A 392 9.72 4.77 0.78
N LYS A 393 8.58 5.48 0.70
CA LYS A 393 8.41 6.78 1.37
C LYS A 393 8.47 6.67 2.89
N ILE A 394 7.89 5.62 3.47
CA ILE A 394 7.96 5.36 4.92
C ILE A 394 9.41 5.07 5.34
N GLU A 395 10.13 4.23 4.59
CA GLU A 395 11.53 3.90 4.87
C GLU A 395 12.43 5.13 4.78
N GLN A 396 12.26 5.97 3.75
CA GLN A 396 13.01 7.22 3.63
C GLN A 396 12.68 8.19 4.78
N ALA A 397 11.40 8.35 5.12
CA ALA A 397 11.00 9.22 6.23
C ALA A 397 11.51 8.69 7.59
N LYS A 398 11.55 7.37 7.78
CA LYS A 398 12.19 6.73 8.95
C LYS A 398 13.66 7.08 9.01
N LYS A 399 14.40 6.91 7.90
CA LYS A 399 15.84 7.24 7.81
C LYS A 399 16.10 8.69 8.16
N ASP A 400 15.38 9.61 7.54
CA ASP A 400 15.47 11.05 7.80
C ASP A 400 15.18 11.41 9.25
N MET A 401 14.19 10.76 9.86
CA MET A 401 13.83 10.97 11.26
C MET A 401 14.94 10.47 12.20
N THR A 402 15.50 9.27 11.96
CA THR A 402 16.62 8.74 12.75
C THR A 402 17.85 9.65 12.62
N VAL A 403 18.21 10.08 11.41
CA VAL A 403 19.31 11.04 11.18
C VAL A 403 19.08 12.33 11.97
N SER A 404 17.86 12.88 11.95
CA SER A 404 17.53 14.09 12.72
C SER A 404 17.64 13.88 14.24
N ALA A 405 17.25 12.72 14.76
CA ALA A 405 17.38 12.39 16.17
C ALA A 405 18.86 12.32 16.61
N ILE A 406 19.69 11.63 15.83
CA ILE A 406 21.13 11.52 16.09
C ILE A 406 21.79 12.90 16.02
N GLN A 407 21.50 13.69 14.98
CA GLN A 407 22.08 15.02 14.80
C GLN A 407 21.76 15.93 16.01
N LYS A 408 20.51 15.96 16.46
CA LYS A 408 20.13 16.75 17.64
C LYS A 408 20.90 16.29 18.90
N ALA A 409 21.05 14.98 19.09
CA ALA A 409 21.79 14.45 20.24
C ALA A 409 23.29 14.78 20.18
N VAL A 410 23.88 14.84 18.97
CA VAL A 410 25.25 15.29 18.72
C VAL A 410 25.39 16.79 19.00
N ASP A 411 24.45 17.62 18.54
CA ASP A 411 24.49 19.08 18.74
C ASP A 411 24.40 19.44 20.24
N GLU A 412 23.65 18.66 21.03
CA GLU A 412 23.54 18.82 22.49
C GLU A 412 24.77 18.30 23.27
N ALA A 413 25.78 17.75 22.61
CA ALA A 413 26.91 17.10 23.28
C ALA A 413 27.74 18.05 24.14
N SER A 414 28.00 19.28 23.67
CA SER A 414 28.75 20.28 24.44
C SER A 414 28.03 20.65 25.73
N ASP A 415 26.71 20.83 25.66
CA ASP A 415 25.88 21.16 26.81
C ASP A 415 25.80 20.00 27.79
N THR A 416 25.73 18.77 27.29
CA THR A 416 25.76 17.56 28.11
C THR A 416 27.10 17.46 28.86
N LYS A 417 28.22 17.69 28.17
CA LYS A 417 29.58 17.67 28.76
C LYS A 417 29.80 18.77 29.80
N GLY A 418 29.08 19.89 29.69
CA GLY A 418 29.10 20.98 30.66
C GLY A 418 28.23 20.76 31.90
N LYS A 419 27.50 19.65 32.03
CA LYS A 419 26.62 19.34 33.16
C LYS A 419 27.27 18.38 34.17
N PRO A 420 26.92 18.47 35.47
CA PRO A 420 27.45 17.58 36.50
C PRO A 420 27.25 16.09 36.18
N ASN A 421 26.12 15.75 35.56
CA ASN A 421 25.84 14.41 35.06
C ASN A 421 26.96 13.80 34.23
N TYR A 422 27.72 14.62 33.48
CA TYR A 422 28.89 14.16 32.73
C TYR A 422 30.19 14.33 33.50
N TYR A 423 30.56 15.55 33.92
CA TYR A 423 31.91 15.78 34.45
C TYR A 423 32.16 15.13 35.82
N ASN A 424 31.10 14.81 36.58
CA ASN A 424 31.15 14.02 37.81
C ASN A 424 30.72 12.55 37.61
N ALA A 425 30.46 12.09 36.38
CA ALA A 425 30.25 10.67 36.12
C ALA A 425 31.56 9.88 36.21
N SER A 426 31.43 8.55 36.32
CA SER A 426 32.57 7.65 36.27
C SER A 426 33.33 7.76 34.95
N ASP A 427 34.61 7.39 34.97
CA ASP A 427 35.46 7.43 33.77
C ASP A 427 34.93 6.49 32.68
N GLU A 428 34.35 5.35 33.07
CA GLU A 428 33.72 4.38 32.18
C GLU A 428 32.49 4.97 31.49
N ALA A 429 31.61 5.67 32.24
CA ALA A 429 30.41 6.29 31.68
C ALA A 429 30.75 7.44 30.72
N LYS A 430 31.75 8.27 31.07
CA LYS A 430 32.26 9.32 30.18
C LYS A 430 32.85 8.72 28.91
N LYS A 431 33.62 7.64 29.02
CA LYS A 431 34.18 6.94 27.86
C LYS A 431 33.09 6.35 26.97
N ALA A 432 32.11 5.66 27.55
CA ALA A 432 30.99 5.10 26.81
C ALA A 432 30.19 6.16 26.03
N TYR A 433 29.93 7.32 26.65
CA TYR A 433 29.27 8.44 25.98
C TYR A 433 30.09 9.04 24.84
N ASN A 434 31.40 9.22 25.04
CA ASN A 434 32.28 9.73 23.98
C ASN A 434 32.41 8.74 22.81
N ASP A 435 32.58 7.44 23.09
CA ASP A 435 32.66 6.40 22.06
C ASP A 435 31.35 6.33 21.25
N ALA A 436 30.19 6.46 21.90
CA ALA A 436 28.90 6.49 21.23
C ALA A 436 28.69 7.77 20.39
N LEU A 437 29.19 8.92 20.87
CA LEU A 437 29.23 10.18 20.12
C LEU A 437 30.08 10.05 18.85
N ASP A 438 31.25 9.42 18.95
CA ASP A 438 32.14 9.23 17.80
C ASP A 438 31.49 8.29 16.76
N LYS A 439 30.83 7.21 17.21
CA LYS A 439 30.03 6.34 16.34
C LYS A 439 28.89 7.11 15.65
N ALA A 440 28.13 7.92 16.39
CA ALA A 440 27.06 8.76 15.86
C ALA A 440 27.57 9.72 14.78
N ASN A 441 28.68 10.42 15.03
CA ASN A 441 29.31 11.30 14.04
C ASN A 441 29.76 10.55 12.79
N ARG A 442 30.30 9.33 12.94
CA ARG A 442 30.71 8.49 11.80
C ARG A 442 29.54 8.08 10.92
N VAL A 443 28.42 7.64 11.50
CA VAL A 443 27.25 7.24 10.69
C VAL A 443 26.56 8.44 10.04
N LEU A 444 26.57 9.63 10.68
CA LEU A 444 26.05 10.85 10.08
C LEU A 444 26.91 11.34 8.90
N ALA A 445 28.22 11.13 8.97
CA ALA A 445 29.15 11.50 7.91
C ALA A 445 29.16 10.51 6.73
N ASP A 446 28.61 9.30 6.90
CA ASP A 446 28.54 8.29 5.85
C ASP A 446 27.24 8.42 5.04
N PRO A 447 27.28 8.92 3.79
CA PRO A 447 26.09 9.04 2.95
C PRO A 447 25.47 7.68 2.59
N LYS A 448 26.22 6.57 2.78
CA LYS A 448 25.78 5.20 2.53
C LYS A 448 25.36 4.47 3.81
N ALA A 449 25.29 5.16 4.95
CA ALA A 449 24.85 4.57 6.21
C ALA A 449 23.50 3.86 6.03
N THR A 450 23.44 2.60 6.48
CA THR A 450 22.21 1.79 6.45
C THR A 450 21.28 2.18 7.59
N GLN A 451 20.01 1.81 7.48
CA GLN A 451 19.05 2.06 8.57
C GLN A 451 19.49 1.41 9.88
N ASP A 452 20.01 0.18 9.82
CA ASP A 452 20.47 -0.54 11.02
C ASP A 452 21.65 0.15 11.70
N GLN A 453 22.61 0.68 10.93
CA GLN A 453 23.74 1.44 11.48
C GLN A 453 23.27 2.73 12.17
N LEU A 454 22.27 3.40 11.59
CA LEU A 454 21.67 4.60 12.19
C LEU A 454 20.91 4.23 13.48
N ASP A 455 20.08 3.19 13.45
CA ASP A 455 19.31 2.74 14.61
C ASP A 455 20.23 2.26 15.74
N GLU A 456 21.31 1.53 15.44
CA GLU A 456 22.35 1.12 16.40
C GLU A 456 23.04 2.34 17.03
N ALA A 457 23.48 3.30 16.22
CA ALA A 457 24.15 4.50 16.71
C ALA A 457 23.23 5.37 17.58
N ASN A 458 21.98 5.56 17.18
CA ASN A 458 20.98 6.30 17.94
C ASN A 458 20.70 5.64 19.31
N SER A 459 20.52 4.31 19.31
CA SER A 459 20.29 3.52 20.52
C SER A 459 21.49 3.58 21.46
N ALA A 460 22.71 3.39 20.93
CA ALA A 460 23.95 3.44 21.70
C ALA A 460 24.16 4.82 22.34
N LEU A 461 23.96 5.90 21.58
CA LEU A 461 24.12 7.27 22.07
C LEU A 461 23.08 7.62 23.13
N THR A 462 21.82 7.25 22.91
CA THR A 462 20.74 7.45 23.89
C THR A 462 21.01 6.70 25.18
N SER A 463 21.43 5.44 25.09
CA SER A 463 21.75 4.61 26.25
C SER A 463 22.96 5.14 27.02
N ALA A 464 24.03 5.53 26.32
CA ALA A 464 25.21 6.09 26.95
C ALA A 464 24.93 7.45 27.62
N LYS A 465 24.08 8.29 27.01
CA LYS A 465 23.61 9.56 27.62
C LYS A 465 22.81 9.29 28.89
N ALA A 466 21.94 8.28 28.90
CA ALA A 466 21.19 7.88 30.09
C ALA A 466 22.09 7.31 31.21
N GLY A 467 23.23 6.70 30.85
CA GLY A 467 24.25 6.21 31.79
C GLY A 467 25.07 7.30 32.50
N LEU A 468 24.90 8.58 32.15
CA LEU A 468 25.56 9.71 32.79
C LEU A 468 24.88 10.06 34.13
N THR A 469 25.36 9.44 35.21
CA THR A 469 24.76 9.51 36.56
C THR A 469 25.46 10.46 37.53
N GLY A 470 26.38 11.30 37.06
CA GLY A 470 27.06 12.29 37.91
C GLY A 470 26.06 13.22 38.62
N VAL A 471 26.39 13.61 39.84
CA VAL A 471 25.55 14.53 40.65
C VAL A 471 26.17 15.92 40.71
N ALA A 472 25.37 16.91 41.13
CA ALA A 472 25.86 18.27 41.36
C ALA A 472 27.03 18.29 42.35
N THR A 473 28.06 19.08 42.06
CA THR A 473 29.22 19.23 42.92
C THR A 473 28.83 19.87 44.25
N ASP A 474 29.18 19.20 45.35
CA ASP A 474 29.00 19.73 46.70
C ASP A 474 30.21 20.60 47.10
N ASN A 475 29.96 21.91 47.17
CA ASN A 475 30.95 22.91 47.55
C ASN A 475 30.94 23.24 49.05
N SER A 476 30.06 22.65 49.87
CA SER A 476 29.88 23.05 51.27
C SER A 476 31.17 22.95 52.10
N GLY A 477 31.95 21.89 51.90
CA GLY A 477 33.26 21.71 52.54
C GLY A 477 34.28 22.78 52.12
N LEU A 478 34.31 23.12 50.83
CA LEU A 478 35.19 24.16 50.29
C LEU A 478 34.78 25.56 50.75
N GLU A 479 33.48 25.86 50.79
CA GLU A 479 32.95 27.11 51.33
C GLU A 479 33.32 27.28 52.80
N LYS A 480 33.16 26.22 53.61
CA LYS A 480 33.56 26.22 55.02
C LYS A 480 35.06 26.50 55.16
N ALA A 481 35.91 25.76 54.46
CA ALA A 481 37.36 25.91 54.53
C ALA A 481 37.84 27.31 54.10
N VAL A 482 37.25 27.89 53.03
CA VAL A 482 37.54 29.26 52.58
C VAL A 482 37.07 30.31 53.60
N ASN A 483 35.91 30.13 54.23
CA ASN A 483 35.40 31.05 55.25
C ASN A 483 36.26 31.05 56.53
N GLU A 484 36.74 29.88 56.95
CA GLU A 484 37.66 29.72 58.09
C GLU A 484 39.03 30.39 57.86
N ALA A 485 39.37 30.76 56.63
CA ALA A 485 40.63 31.43 56.37
C ALA A 485 40.73 32.81 57.05
N ASN A 486 39.62 33.50 57.24
CA ASN A 486 39.63 34.80 57.94
C ASN A 486 39.95 34.65 59.43
N THR A 487 39.59 33.54 60.06
CA THR A 487 39.95 33.26 61.47
C THR A 487 41.35 32.67 61.56
N THR A 488 41.71 31.76 60.65
CA THR A 488 43.06 31.18 60.59
C THR A 488 44.13 32.26 60.40
N LYS A 489 43.88 33.28 59.57
CA LYS A 489 44.81 34.41 59.36
C LYS A 489 44.98 35.34 60.56
N LEU A 490 44.11 35.23 61.57
CA LEU A 490 44.20 35.97 62.83
C LEU A 490 44.83 35.15 63.96
N ASP A 491 45.04 33.85 63.74
CA ASP A 491 45.64 32.94 64.70
C ASP A 491 47.17 33.11 64.72
N ASP A 492 47.78 32.97 65.90
CA ASP A 492 49.23 33.09 66.07
C ASP A 492 49.99 32.05 65.22
N LYS A 493 49.39 30.86 64.99
CA LYS A 493 49.96 29.85 64.09
C LYS A 493 50.17 30.38 62.68
N TYR A 494 49.30 31.25 62.19
CA TYR A 494 49.49 31.92 60.91
C TYR A 494 50.32 33.20 61.06
N TYR A 495 49.99 34.08 62.00
CA TYR A 495 50.61 35.41 62.11
C TYR A 495 52.13 35.33 62.41
N ASN A 496 52.55 34.34 63.21
CA ASN A 496 53.95 34.11 63.57
C ASN A 496 54.64 33.04 62.71
N ALA A 497 53.95 32.40 61.76
CA ALA A 497 54.55 31.40 60.88
C ALA A 497 55.66 31.99 59.99
N SER A 498 56.56 31.12 59.55
CA SER A 498 57.59 31.43 58.56
C SER A 498 56.96 31.84 57.22
N GLN A 499 57.66 32.69 56.47
CA GLN A 499 57.13 33.32 55.26
C GLN A 499 56.72 32.31 54.18
N ASP A 500 57.49 31.23 54.03
CA ASP A 500 57.21 30.12 53.11
C ASP A 500 55.92 29.38 53.46
N LYS A 501 55.65 29.14 54.75
CA LYS A 501 54.41 28.49 55.21
C LYS A 501 53.18 29.38 55.05
N LYS A 502 53.32 30.69 55.31
CA LYS A 502 52.27 31.69 55.01
C LYS A 502 51.94 31.71 53.53
N GLN A 503 52.96 31.75 52.68
CA GLN A 503 52.79 31.76 51.23
C GLN A 503 52.09 30.49 50.73
N ALA A 504 52.49 29.30 51.21
CA ALA A 504 51.85 28.04 50.85
C ALA A 504 50.36 28.00 51.22
N TYR A 505 50.00 28.51 52.41
CA TYR A 505 48.60 28.64 52.83
C TYR A 505 47.82 29.64 51.97
N ASP A 506 48.40 30.81 51.67
CA ASP A 506 47.78 31.84 50.83
C ASP A 506 47.55 31.36 49.40
N GLU A 507 48.51 30.62 48.82
CA GLU A 507 48.39 30.02 47.50
C GLU A 507 47.29 28.94 47.47
N ALA A 508 47.24 28.05 48.47
CA ALA A 508 46.18 27.05 48.59
C ALA A 508 44.79 27.71 48.73
N LEU A 509 44.69 28.79 49.52
CA LEU A 509 43.44 29.55 49.68
C LEU A 509 43.01 30.25 48.38
N ALA A 510 43.97 30.80 47.61
CA ALA A 510 43.69 31.41 46.33
C ALA A 510 43.17 30.37 45.31
N GLN A 511 43.76 29.17 45.30
CA GLN A 511 43.30 28.05 44.47
C GLN A 511 41.89 27.58 44.87
N ALA A 512 41.64 27.42 46.17
CA ALA A 512 40.32 27.07 46.72
C ALA A 512 39.25 28.12 46.36
N THR A 513 39.57 29.41 46.49
CA THR A 513 38.67 30.52 46.15
C THR A 513 38.39 30.59 44.65
N LYS A 514 39.40 30.32 43.81
CA LYS A 514 39.24 30.25 42.35
C LYS A 514 38.31 29.11 41.96
N LEU A 515 38.52 27.92 42.53
CA LEU A 515 37.70 26.74 42.26
C LEU A 515 36.24 26.94 42.70
N LEU A 516 36.00 27.59 43.83
CA LEU A 516 34.65 27.91 44.32
C LEU A 516 33.84 28.79 43.33
N ASN A 517 34.53 29.56 42.47
CA ASN A 517 33.89 30.36 41.44
C ASN A 517 33.78 29.66 40.07
N ASP A 518 34.32 28.44 39.94
CA ASP A 518 34.20 27.63 38.73
C ASP A 518 32.88 26.85 38.73
N LYS A 519 32.06 27.07 37.70
CA LYS A 519 30.73 26.45 37.56
C LYS A 519 30.76 24.98 37.17
N ASN A 520 31.91 24.51 36.69
CA ASN A 520 32.11 23.15 36.21
C ASN A 520 33.15 22.40 37.07
N ALA A 521 33.46 22.90 38.26
CA ALA A 521 34.34 22.23 39.21
C ALA A 521 33.83 20.82 39.48
N SER A 522 34.71 19.82 39.35
CA SER A 522 34.36 18.43 39.65
C SER A 522 34.42 18.16 41.16
N GLN A 523 33.70 17.15 41.63
CA GLN A 523 33.75 16.75 43.04
C GLN A 523 35.18 16.38 43.49
N LYS A 524 35.95 15.76 42.58
CA LYS A 524 37.36 15.42 42.82
C LYS A 524 38.22 16.67 43.02
N ALA A 525 38.08 17.68 42.15
CA ALA A 525 38.82 18.94 42.28
C ALA A 525 38.49 19.66 43.59
N VAL A 526 37.22 19.63 44.01
CA VAL A 526 36.78 20.21 45.29
C VAL A 526 37.42 19.49 46.47
N ALA A 527 37.40 18.15 46.47
CA ALA A 527 38.02 17.36 47.53
C ALA A 527 39.53 17.61 47.62
N GLU A 528 40.23 17.68 46.47
CA GLU A 528 41.66 17.98 46.41
C GLU A 528 41.97 19.40 46.93
N ALA A 529 41.17 20.41 46.57
CA ALA A 529 41.35 21.77 47.05
C ALA A 529 41.15 21.90 48.58
N VAL A 530 40.15 21.21 49.14
CA VAL A 530 39.93 21.15 50.59
C VAL A 530 41.12 20.47 51.27
N ALA A 531 41.56 19.31 50.77
CA ALA A 531 42.69 18.57 51.35
C ALA A 531 43.99 19.38 51.30
N ASN A 532 44.27 20.07 50.19
CA ASN A 532 45.44 20.94 50.05
C ASN A 532 45.39 22.13 51.02
N LEU A 533 44.22 22.75 51.18
CA LEU A 533 44.04 23.88 52.10
C LEU A 533 44.19 23.46 53.57
N GLU A 534 43.63 22.31 53.97
CA GLU A 534 43.80 21.76 55.32
C GLU A 534 45.24 21.31 55.59
N LYS A 535 45.91 20.72 54.60
CA LYS A 535 47.34 20.38 54.71
C LYS A 535 48.19 21.64 54.93
N ALA A 536 48.00 22.67 54.11
CA ALA A 536 48.73 23.93 54.25
C ALA A 536 48.45 24.62 55.60
N LYS A 537 47.22 24.51 56.10
CA LYS A 537 46.82 24.99 57.44
C LYS A 537 47.55 24.25 58.56
N ALA A 538 47.68 22.92 58.45
CA ALA A 538 48.38 22.09 59.44
C ALA A 538 49.90 22.32 59.45
N GLU A 539 50.48 22.73 58.32
CA GLU A 539 51.91 23.04 58.19
C GLU A 539 52.30 24.45 58.70
N LEU A 540 51.33 25.27 59.12
CA LEU A 540 51.60 26.55 59.76
C LEU A 540 52.34 26.34 61.09
N ASN A 541 53.47 27.02 61.26
CA ASN A 541 54.46 26.78 62.32
C ASN A 541 54.64 27.98 63.28
N GLY A 542 53.70 28.92 63.32
CA GLY A 542 53.74 30.01 64.29
C GLY A 542 53.44 29.51 65.70
N GLU A 543 54.23 29.95 66.68
CA GLU A 543 53.95 29.68 68.09
C GLU A 543 53.21 30.87 68.73
N PRO A 544 52.32 30.62 69.70
CA PRO A 544 51.71 31.67 70.50
C PRO A 544 52.79 32.45 71.24
N ASN A 545 52.76 33.77 71.10
CA ASN A 545 53.65 34.63 71.86
C ASN A 545 53.06 34.75 73.28
N PHE A 546 53.45 33.86 74.18
CA PHE A 546 53.02 33.89 75.58
C PHE A 546 53.64 35.13 76.25
N ILE A 547 52.88 36.22 76.35
CA ILE A 547 53.26 37.36 77.21
C ILE A 547 52.78 37.04 78.63
N GLY A 548 53.62 36.29 79.33
CA GLY A 548 53.62 36.16 80.78
C GLY A 548 55.05 36.34 81.28
N GLY A 549 55.30 37.42 82.01
CA GLY A 549 56.54 37.64 82.76
C GLY A 549 57.57 38.54 82.07
N ASP A 550 57.67 39.76 82.58
CA ASP A 550 58.85 40.60 82.71
C ASP A 550 59.75 40.86 81.49
N TYR A 551 59.67 42.13 81.08
CA TYR A 551 60.60 42.80 80.19
C TYR A 551 62.02 42.81 80.81
N THR A 552 63.02 42.28 80.12
CA THR A 552 64.32 42.94 79.89
C THR A 552 65.11 42.22 78.78
N PRO A 553 65.94 42.96 78.03
CA PRO A 553 66.22 42.72 76.63
C PRO A 553 67.51 41.94 76.39
N SER A 554 67.64 41.30 75.23
CA SER A 554 68.94 41.03 74.63
C SER A 554 68.96 41.40 73.15
N GLU A 555 70.12 41.92 72.79
CA GLU A 555 70.43 42.80 71.68
C GLU A 555 70.43 42.15 70.29
N PRO A 556 70.37 43.00 69.25
CA PRO A 556 70.28 42.60 67.86
C PRO A 556 71.66 42.30 67.26
N SER A 557 71.74 41.25 66.44
CA SER A 557 72.75 41.19 65.39
C SER A 557 72.29 42.03 64.19
N THR A 558 72.95 43.17 64.08
CA THR A 558 72.95 44.18 63.02
C THR A 558 73.67 43.68 61.74
N PRO A 559 73.82 44.49 60.67
CA PRO A 559 72.78 45.22 59.94
C PRO A 559 72.92 44.98 58.41
N SER A 560 71.85 45.24 57.66
CA SER A 560 72.01 45.78 56.30
C SER A 560 71.22 47.08 56.26
N THR A 561 72.00 48.14 56.30
CA THR A 561 71.62 49.54 56.17
C THR A 561 70.86 49.76 54.87
N GLU A 562 69.60 50.14 54.98
CA GLU A 562 69.00 51.20 54.19
C GLU A 562 67.70 51.63 54.87
N THR A 563 67.54 52.93 55.03
CA THR A 563 66.36 53.61 55.57
C THR A 563 65.10 53.02 54.93
N PRO A 564 64.16 52.37 55.65
CA PRO A 564 63.00 51.81 54.99
C PRO A 564 62.11 52.95 54.52
N ALA A 565 62.17 53.22 53.22
CA ALA A 565 61.17 53.99 52.52
C ALA A 565 59.80 53.46 52.97
N GLU A 566 58.96 54.35 53.49
CA GLU A 566 57.57 54.06 53.86
C GLU A 566 56.95 53.28 52.69
N LYS A 567 56.63 51.98 52.88
CA LYS A 567 56.02 51.18 51.81
C LYS A 567 54.70 51.85 51.43
N THR A 568 54.68 52.43 50.23
CA THR A 568 53.54 53.17 49.73
C THR A 568 52.88 52.48 48.55
N THR A 569 51.60 52.70 48.39
CA THR A 569 50.77 52.16 47.32
C THR A 569 49.92 53.27 46.70
N GLU A 570 49.68 53.18 45.39
CA GLU A 570 48.78 54.07 44.68
C GLU A 570 47.33 53.62 44.88
N LYS A 571 46.48 54.52 45.39
CA LYS A 571 45.04 54.28 45.52
C LYS A 571 44.24 55.41 44.89
N ILE A 572 43.10 55.08 44.31
CA ILE A 572 42.19 56.08 43.73
C ILE A 572 41.29 56.63 44.83
N LEU A 573 41.34 57.94 45.04
CA LEU A 573 40.43 58.63 45.93
C LEU A 573 39.04 58.71 45.30
N MET A 574 38.10 57.91 45.78
CA MET A 574 36.77 57.80 45.17
C MET A 574 35.82 58.92 45.60
N HIS A 575 36.02 59.52 46.78
CA HIS A 575 35.24 60.65 47.29
C HIS A 575 36.15 61.82 47.69
N ALA A 576 35.75 63.06 47.41
CA ALA A 576 36.54 64.23 47.78
C ALA A 576 36.79 64.24 49.28
N SER A 577 38.02 64.51 49.69
CA SER A 577 38.44 64.38 51.09
C SER A 577 39.11 65.65 51.58
N TYR A 578 38.85 65.98 52.84
CA TYR A 578 39.76 66.82 53.61
C TYR A 578 41.00 66.01 53.98
N LEU A 579 42.09 66.72 54.26
CA LEU A 579 43.27 66.15 54.89
C LEU A 579 43.15 66.30 56.41
N TYR A 580 43.69 65.33 57.12
CA TYR A 580 43.70 65.25 58.57
C TYR A 580 45.14 65.19 59.08
N ASP A 581 45.39 65.69 60.27
CA ASP A 581 46.68 65.50 60.94
C ASP A 581 46.73 64.15 61.67
N ASN A 582 47.87 63.85 62.31
CA ASN A 582 48.09 62.64 63.11
C ASN A 582 47.15 62.48 64.32
N LYS A 583 46.43 63.54 64.71
CA LYS A 583 45.39 63.54 65.76
C LYS A 583 43.98 63.38 65.20
N GLY A 584 43.85 63.27 63.87
CA GLY A 584 42.56 63.13 63.18
C GLY A 584 41.77 64.44 63.14
N ILE A 585 42.43 65.58 63.38
CA ILE A 585 41.85 66.92 63.27
C ILE A 585 41.93 67.37 61.81
N LYS A 586 40.86 67.99 61.31
CA LYS A 586 40.78 68.46 59.92
C LYS A 586 41.79 69.61 59.71
N ILE A 587 42.65 69.48 58.70
CA ILE A 587 43.57 70.54 58.25
C ILE A 587 42.80 71.53 57.38
N ASP A 588 42.93 72.83 57.65
CA ASP A 588 42.28 73.90 56.87
C ASP A 588 43.09 74.24 55.60
N LYS A 589 43.11 73.28 54.68
CA LYS A 589 43.79 73.31 53.38
C LYS A 589 42.81 72.93 52.24
N PRO A 590 43.13 73.20 50.96
CA PRO A 590 42.27 72.81 49.84
C PRO A 590 41.96 71.31 49.87
N THR A 591 40.71 70.97 49.56
CA THR A 591 40.25 69.58 49.53
C THR A 591 40.89 68.80 48.40
N VAL A 592 41.23 67.52 48.65
CA VAL A 592 41.68 66.60 47.60
C VAL A 592 40.47 66.23 46.76
N LYS A 593 40.54 66.52 45.45
CA LYS A 593 39.45 66.24 44.49
C LYS A 593 39.22 64.74 44.38
N SER A 594 37.99 64.34 44.10
CA SER A 594 37.70 62.94 43.82
C SER A 594 38.17 62.48 42.44
N TYR A 595 38.41 61.19 42.28
CA TYR A 595 38.92 60.50 41.09
C TYR A 595 40.37 60.80 40.73
N VAL A 596 41.18 61.16 41.73
CA VAL A 596 42.62 61.32 41.60
C VAL A 596 43.32 60.14 42.25
N THR A 597 44.47 59.74 41.72
CA THR A 597 45.36 58.79 42.37
C THR A 597 46.11 59.50 43.49
N VAL A 598 46.15 58.89 44.67
CA VAL A 598 46.94 59.33 45.83
C VAL A 598 47.92 58.23 46.19
N VAL A 599 49.16 58.62 46.45
CA VAL A 599 50.19 57.71 46.96
C VAL A 599 50.10 57.73 48.48
N VAL A 600 49.83 56.58 49.09
CA VAL A 600 49.59 56.47 50.53
C VAL A 600 50.34 55.28 51.12
N ALA A 601 50.58 55.26 52.42
CA ALA A 601 51.12 54.09 53.12
C ALA A 601 50.28 52.83 52.82
N GLU A 602 50.94 51.69 52.69
CA GLU A 602 50.32 50.40 52.32
C GLU A 602 49.17 50.02 53.28
N ASN A 603 49.38 50.23 54.58
CA ASN A 603 48.42 49.89 55.63
C ASN A 603 47.78 51.15 56.24
N PRO A 604 46.43 51.18 56.42
CA PRO A 604 45.77 52.30 57.08
C PRO A 604 46.01 52.27 58.60
N VAL A 605 46.16 53.44 59.20
CA VAL A 605 46.22 53.64 60.66
C VAL A 605 44.83 53.98 61.22
N THR A 606 44.59 53.66 62.48
CA THR A 606 43.34 54.03 63.16
C THR A 606 43.59 55.21 64.09
N ILE A 607 42.92 56.33 63.85
CA ILE A 607 43.01 57.55 64.67
C ILE A 607 41.61 57.84 65.20
N ASN A 608 41.44 57.88 66.53
CA ASN A 608 40.14 58.08 67.19
C ASN A 608 39.03 57.15 66.67
N GLY A 609 39.36 55.86 66.46
CA GLY A 609 38.42 54.84 65.98
C GLY A 609 38.04 54.93 64.49
N ILE A 610 38.64 55.85 63.73
CA ILE A 610 38.42 55.99 62.27
C ILE A 610 39.70 55.58 61.54
N LYS A 611 39.57 54.78 60.48
CA LYS A 611 40.71 54.38 59.64
C LYS A 611 41.12 55.49 58.67
N TYR A 612 42.42 55.77 58.59
CA TYR A 612 43.04 56.73 57.69
C TYR A 612 44.24 56.12 56.98
N TYR A 613 44.49 56.55 55.75
CA TYR A 613 45.74 56.33 55.05
C TYR A 613 46.63 57.57 55.21
N LYS A 614 47.89 57.36 55.59
CA LYS A 614 48.91 58.43 55.60
C LYS A 614 49.38 58.70 54.17
N VAL A 615 49.46 59.96 53.77
CA VAL A 615 49.92 60.38 52.46
C VAL A 615 51.44 60.24 52.39
N ALA A 616 51.95 59.67 51.31
CA ALA A 616 53.38 59.42 51.11
C ALA A 616 54.21 60.70 51.32
N GLY A 617 55.21 60.63 52.21
CA GLY A 617 56.13 61.74 52.47
C GLY A 617 55.52 62.95 53.18
N LYS A 618 54.29 62.86 53.72
CA LYS A 618 53.62 63.95 54.45
C LYS A 618 52.95 63.42 55.73
N ASP A 619 52.92 64.22 56.79
CA ASP A 619 52.12 63.92 57.99
C ASP A 619 50.65 64.34 57.82
N GLU A 620 50.07 63.92 56.69
CA GLU A 620 48.71 64.23 56.27
C GLU A 620 47.95 62.92 56.01
N TYR A 621 46.69 62.88 56.41
CA TYR A 621 45.90 61.64 56.46
C TYR A 621 44.59 61.79 55.68
N ILE A 622 44.20 60.73 54.95
CA ILE A 622 42.95 60.65 54.18
C ILE A 622 42.10 59.52 54.76
N LYS A 623 40.81 59.76 55.02
CA LYS A 623 39.90 58.73 55.52
C LYS A 623 39.83 57.54 54.57
N ALA A 624 40.08 56.33 55.10
CA ALA A 624 40.04 55.10 54.32
C ALA A 624 38.67 54.88 53.65
N GLY A 625 37.58 55.32 54.28
CA GLY A 625 36.24 55.27 53.69
C GLY A 625 36.04 56.11 52.41
N ASN A 626 36.94 57.04 52.09
CA ASN A 626 36.93 57.78 50.83
C ASN A 626 37.69 57.05 49.71
N ILE A 627 38.54 56.08 50.07
CA ILE A 627 39.40 55.30 49.17
C ILE A 627 38.85 53.88 49.03
N ASP A 628 38.88 53.09 50.10
CA ASP A 628 38.43 51.70 50.12
C ASP A 628 36.89 51.60 50.20
N GLY A 629 36.22 52.64 50.70
CA GLY A 629 34.77 52.66 50.85
C GLY A 629 34.24 51.82 52.03
N THR A 630 32.93 51.85 52.21
CA THR A 630 32.19 51.16 53.27
C THR A 630 31.11 50.28 52.64
N LEU A 631 31.07 49.00 52.99
CA LEU A 631 30.03 48.08 52.55
C LEU A 631 28.72 48.38 53.29
N ARG A 632 27.62 48.54 52.55
CA ARG A 632 26.29 48.84 53.10
C ARG A 632 25.21 48.00 52.44
N VAL A 633 24.22 47.55 53.22
CA VAL A 633 23.07 46.80 52.71
C VAL A 633 22.01 47.75 52.16
N ILE A 634 21.48 47.43 50.98
CA ILE A 634 20.33 48.12 50.38
C ILE A 634 19.04 47.56 50.98
N THR A 635 18.22 48.43 51.56
CA THR A 635 16.93 48.08 52.18
C THR A 635 15.75 48.20 51.21
N HIS A 636 15.88 49.00 50.15
CA HIS A 636 14.83 49.22 49.14
C HIS A 636 15.41 49.19 47.73
N ASN A 637 14.68 48.62 46.78
CA ASN A 637 15.06 48.62 45.36
C ASN A 637 15.45 50.04 44.91
N SER A 638 16.64 50.19 44.32
CA SER A 638 17.17 51.50 43.94
C SER A 638 17.70 51.51 42.51
N TYR A 639 17.47 52.59 41.80
CA TYR A 639 18.20 52.87 40.56
C TYR A 639 19.60 53.43 40.86
N ILE A 640 20.51 53.26 39.90
CA ILE A 640 21.83 53.92 39.88
C ILE A 640 21.70 55.24 39.13
N TYR A 641 22.12 56.34 39.74
CA TYR A 641 22.06 57.70 39.20
C TYR A 641 23.44 58.20 38.78
N ASN A 642 23.49 59.17 37.87
CA ASN A 642 24.70 59.92 37.52
C ASN A 642 24.82 61.24 38.32
N ASN A 643 25.91 61.98 38.14
CA ASN A 643 26.16 63.26 38.81
C ASN A 643 25.14 64.37 38.48
N LYS A 644 24.32 64.21 37.44
CA LYS A 644 23.21 65.11 37.08
C LYS A 644 21.89 64.71 37.75
N GLY A 645 21.87 63.64 38.56
CA GLY A 645 20.67 63.11 39.21
C GLY A 645 19.75 62.31 38.27
N LYS A 646 20.20 62.00 37.04
CA LYS A 646 19.45 61.16 36.09
C LYS A 646 19.78 59.68 36.31
N ALA A 647 18.77 58.82 36.25
CA ALA A 647 18.97 57.38 36.35
C ALA A 647 19.80 56.88 35.15
N THR A 648 20.91 56.21 35.42
CA THR A 648 21.76 55.57 34.42
C THR A 648 20.99 54.44 33.74
N ARG A 649 21.14 54.33 32.43
CA ARG A 649 20.48 53.31 31.61
C ARG A 649 21.52 52.39 30.98
N ASN A 650 21.17 51.13 30.82
CA ASN A 650 21.88 50.18 29.97
C ASN A 650 20.89 49.70 28.91
N LYS A 651 21.21 49.86 27.62
CA LYS A 651 20.31 49.53 26.50
C LYS A 651 18.87 50.06 26.71
N GLY A 652 18.74 51.34 27.08
CA GLY A 652 17.43 51.97 27.32
C GLY A 652 16.77 51.69 28.68
N ILE A 653 17.21 50.66 29.43
CA ILE A 653 16.59 50.25 30.70
C ILE A 653 17.34 50.88 31.89
N LYS A 654 16.60 51.43 32.88
CA LYS A 654 17.20 52.01 34.09
C LYS A 654 17.90 50.91 34.90
N ARG A 655 19.18 51.12 35.25
CA ARG A 655 19.97 50.15 36.03
C ARG A 655 19.43 50.06 37.46
N LEU A 656 18.86 48.91 37.80
CA LEU A 656 18.25 48.61 39.10
C LEU A 656 19.19 47.78 39.98
N VAL A 657 19.27 48.12 41.26
CA VAL A 657 19.88 47.32 42.31
C VAL A 657 18.78 46.87 43.27
N LYS A 658 18.64 45.56 43.46
CA LYS A 658 17.59 44.97 44.31
C LYS A 658 17.92 45.15 45.80
N LYS A 659 16.88 45.21 46.65
CA LYS A 659 17.00 45.11 48.12
C LYS A 659 17.80 43.85 48.51
N THR A 660 18.38 43.87 49.72
CA THR A 660 19.29 42.87 50.32
C THR A 660 20.71 42.77 49.74
N ARG A 661 21.00 43.47 48.64
CA ARG A 661 22.37 43.53 48.10
C ARG A 661 23.29 44.40 48.96
N ILE A 662 24.53 43.94 49.14
CA ILE A 662 25.63 44.70 49.76
C ILE A 662 26.31 45.54 48.67
N VAL A 663 26.48 46.84 48.90
CA VAL A 663 27.12 47.76 47.97
C VAL A 663 28.21 48.57 48.68
N ARG A 664 29.39 48.65 48.05
CA ARG A 664 30.49 49.52 48.47
C ARG A 664 30.15 50.98 48.18
N THR A 665 30.17 51.81 49.22
CA THR A 665 29.88 53.24 49.16
C THR A 665 31.12 54.04 49.55
N TYR A 666 31.41 55.13 48.84
CA TYR A 666 32.60 55.93 49.08
C TYR A 666 32.23 57.27 49.70
N GLY A 667 32.80 57.54 50.87
CA GLY A 667 32.57 58.75 51.66
C GLY A 667 31.14 58.94 52.17
N ALA A 668 30.90 60.12 52.72
CA ALA A 668 29.58 60.54 53.18
C ALA A 668 28.64 60.81 51.97
N PRO A 669 27.31 60.71 52.14
CA PRO A 669 26.39 60.97 51.04
C PRO A 669 26.38 62.47 50.69
N ILE A 670 26.32 62.77 49.39
CA ILE A 670 26.33 64.12 48.84
C ILE A 670 24.96 64.49 48.27
N ASN A 671 24.63 65.78 48.28
CA ASN A 671 23.37 66.25 47.74
C ASN A 671 23.45 66.38 46.21
N ILE A 672 22.65 65.59 45.50
CA ILE A 672 22.52 65.67 44.03
C ILE A 672 21.06 65.96 43.72
N LYS A 673 20.78 67.15 43.16
CA LYS A 673 19.43 67.60 42.79
C LYS A 673 18.39 67.47 43.93
N GLY A 674 18.80 67.76 45.17
CA GLY A 674 17.92 67.77 46.34
C GLY A 674 17.77 66.41 47.04
N HIS A 675 18.57 65.41 46.67
CA HIS A 675 18.57 64.09 47.29
C HIS A 675 19.97 63.72 47.76
N MET A 676 20.08 63.21 49.00
CA MET A 676 21.33 62.66 49.51
C MET A 676 21.63 61.33 48.82
N MET A 677 22.81 61.20 48.24
CA MET A 677 23.24 59.99 47.51
C MET A 677 24.67 59.58 47.87
N TYR A 678 24.88 58.28 48.08
CA TYR A 678 26.21 57.71 48.19
C TYR A 678 26.82 57.50 46.80
N ARG A 679 28.11 57.77 46.69
CA ARG A 679 28.89 57.42 45.51
C ARG A 679 29.26 55.94 45.58
N ILE A 680 29.03 55.20 44.49
CA ILE A 680 29.33 53.76 44.42
C ILE A 680 30.39 53.43 43.37
N ALA A 681 30.69 54.37 42.47
CA ALA A 681 31.77 54.31 41.49
C ALA A 681 31.92 55.69 40.79
N LYS A 682 32.84 55.80 39.81
CA LYS A 682 32.94 56.98 38.95
C LYS A 682 31.61 57.29 38.28
N ASN A 683 31.10 58.50 38.53
CA ASN A 683 29.81 59.00 38.03
C ASN A 683 28.60 58.07 38.30
N ARG A 684 28.61 57.31 39.40
CA ARG A 684 27.53 56.38 39.78
C ARG A 684 27.15 56.55 41.24
N TYR A 685 25.86 56.73 41.50
CA TYR A 685 25.32 57.08 42.81
C TYR A 685 24.04 56.31 43.13
N ILE A 686 23.80 56.07 44.42
CA ILE A 686 22.57 55.46 44.95
C ILE A 686 22.02 56.35 46.06
N LYS A 687 20.70 56.57 46.11
CA LYS A 687 20.06 57.40 47.14
C LYS A 687 20.31 56.83 48.53
N ALA A 688 20.76 57.68 49.47
CA ALA A 688 21.07 57.29 50.85
C ALA A 688 19.89 56.61 51.54
N ARG A 689 18.66 57.08 51.27
CA ARG A 689 17.42 56.53 51.82
C ARG A 689 17.12 55.07 51.47
N ASN A 690 17.78 54.53 50.46
CA ASN A 690 17.63 53.15 50.03
C ASN A 690 18.62 52.22 50.75
N PHE A 691 19.53 52.77 51.55
CA PHE A 691 20.40 52.03 52.46
C PHE A 691 19.82 52.00 53.86
N GLU A 692 20.37 51.13 54.69
CA GLU A 692 20.12 51.15 56.12
C GLU A 692 20.57 52.49 56.75
N GLY A 693 19.83 52.93 57.77
CA GLY A 693 20.14 54.15 58.51
C GLY A 693 19.36 54.20 59.82
N THR A 694 19.88 54.90 60.81
CA THR A 694 19.32 54.96 62.16
C THR A 694 18.05 55.80 62.17
N LEU A 695 16.93 55.21 62.61
CA LEU A 695 15.67 55.93 62.80
C LEU A 695 15.71 56.73 64.10
N ARG A 696 15.51 58.05 64.00
CA ARG A 696 15.49 58.96 65.16
C ARG A 696 14.20 59.76 65.19
N ARG A 697 13.65 60.04 66.38
CA ARG A 697 12.39 60.78 66.51
C ARG A 697 12.68 62.25 66.82
N LEU A 698 12.00 63.16 66.14
CA LEU A 698 12.12 64.59 66.44
C LEU A 698 11.48 64.94 67.80
N SER A 699 12.24 65.63 68.66
CA SER A 699 11.78 66.23 69.91
C SER A 699 11.09 67.58 69.68
N HIS A 700 11.48 68.30 68.64
CA HIS A 700 10.97 69.62 68.26
C HIS A 700 10.71 69.74 66.75
N ASN A 701 9.89 70.71 66.35
CA ASN A 701 9.77 71.12 64.95
C ASN A 701 11.16 71.53 64.43
N SER A 702 11.59 71.03 63.27
CA SER A 702 12.89 71.36 62.71
C SER A 702 12.82 71.65 61.22
N PHE A 703 13.47 72.71 60.79
CA PHE A 703 13.78 72.90 59.37
C PHE A 703 14.83 71.88 58.90
N VAL A 704 14.80 71.60 57.59
CA VAL A 704 15.85 70.84 56.89
C VAL A 704 16.82 71.85 56.27
N TYR A 705 18.10 71.73 56.58
CA TYR A 705 19.17 72.61 56.13
C TYR A 705 19.96 71.98 54.97
N ASP A 706 20.59 72.79 54.13
CA ASP A 706 21.57 72.35 53.14
C ASP A 706 22.98 72.27 53.75
N GLU A 707 23.97 71.93 52.93
CA GLU A 707 25.38 71.79 53.32
C GLU A 707 26.02 73.11 53.79
N ASN A 708 25.42 74.26 53.47
CA ASN A 708 25.88 75.59 53.89
C ASN A 708 25.12 76.09 55.13
N GLY A 709 24.27 75.25 55.74
CA GLY A 709 23.47 75.59 56.91
C GLY A 709 22.26 76.50 56.60
N LYS A 710 21.88 76.66 55.33
CA LYS A 710 20.69 77.43 54.92
C LYS A 710 19.48 76.52 54.86
N ALA A 711 18.32 77.00 55.34
CA ALA A 711 17.09 76.21 55.31
C ALA A 711 16.68 75.91 53.86
N THR A 712 16.60 74.62 53.52
CA THR A 712 16.15 74.14 52.22
C THR A 712 14.70 74.54 51.97
N ARG A 713 14.37 74.84 50.71
CA ARG A 713 13.01 75.23 50.30
C ARG A 713 12.38 74.18 49.38
N ASN A 714 11.06 74.11 49.38
CA ASN A 714 10.24 73.39 48.42
C ASN A 714 9.20 74.36 47.88
N LYS A 715 9.21 74.66 46.57
CA LYS A 715 8.31 75.65 45.95
C LYS A 715 8.25 76.98 46.75
N GLY A 716 9.41 77.53 47.11
CA GLY A 716 9.51 78.78 47.88
C GLY A 716 9.36 78.66 49.40
N ILE A 717 8.76 77.59 49.93
CA ILE A 717 8.50 77.41 51.37
C ILE A 717 9.64 76.64 52.05
N ARG A 718 10.09 77.07 53.24
CA ARG A 718 11.12 76.35 54.01
C ARG A 718 10.62 74.96 54.40
N ARG A 719 11.42 73.92 54.15
CA ARG A 719 11.07 72.53 54.47
C ARG A 719 11.05 72.31 55.98
N LEU A 720 9.86 72.17 56.55
CA LEU A 720 9.63 71.93 57.98
C LEU A 720 9.31 70.46 58.24
N LEU A 721 9.98 69.85 59.22
CA LEU A 721 9.64 68.56 59.80
C LEU A 721 8.95 68.79 61.15
N LYS A 722 7.73 68.26 61.31
CA LYS A 722 6.96 68.39 62.54
C LYS A 722 7.54 67.52 63.67
N LYS A 723 7.37 67.96 64.92
CA LYS A 723 7.64 67.21 66.16
C LYS A 723 7.05 65.81 66.08
N SER A 724 7.70 64.84 66.73
CA SER A 724 7.33 63.42 66.77
C SER A 724 7.52 62.64 65.46
N ARG A 725 7.86 63.29 64.35
CA ARG A 725 8.20 62.60 63.10
C ARG A 725 9.47 61.76 63.27
N VAL A 726 9.41 60.51 62.83
CA VAL A 726 10.58 59.64 62.72
C VAL A 726 11.31 59.98 61.43
N VAL A 727 12.61 60.26 61.55
CA VAL A 727 13.48 60.62 60.44
C VAL A 727 14.64 59.66 60.41
N ARG A 728 14.92 59.10 59.24
CA ARG A 728 16.10 58.28 59.00
C ARG A 728 17.32 59.18 58.93
N THR A 729 18.32 58.85 59.73
CA THR A 729 19.62 59.54 59.77
C THR A 729 20.71 58.66 59.21
N PHE A 730 21.70 59.28 58.56
CA PHE A 730 22.80 58.58 57.90
C PHE A 730 24.15 59.06 58.43
N ASP A 731 25.02 58.10 58.72
CA ASP A 731 26.37 58.29 59.25
C ASP A 731 26.41 59.09 60.58
N ALA A 732 27.63 59.31 61.08
CA ALA A 732 27.87 60.18 62.22
C ALA A 732 27.45 61.63 61.92
N PRO A 733 26.96 62.38 62.92
CA PRO A 733 26.56 63.78 62.76
C PRO A 733 27.76 64.66 62.38
N VAL A 734 27.49 65.75 61.65
CA VAL A 734 28.50 66.70 61.20
C VAL A 734 28.26 68.10 61.72
N LYS A 735 29.35 68.84 61.94
CA LYS A 735 29.30 70.25 62.32
C LYS A 735 29.11 71.11 61.07
N ILE A 736 28.01 71.84 60.99
CA ILE A 736 27.68 72.81 59.92
C ILE A 736 27.31 74.12 60.61
N ASN A 737 28.01 75.21 60.29
CA ASN A 737 27.86 76.54 60.93
C ASN A 737 27.73 76.46 62.46
N GLY A 738 28.69 75.80 63.12
CA GLY A 738 28.73 75.67 64.58
C GLY A 738 27.73 74.67 65.18
N HIS A 739 26.81 74.11 64.40
CA HIS A 739 25.79 73.18 64.90
C HIS A 739 26.05 71.75 64.42
N MET A 740 25.94 70.78 65.34
CA MET A 740 25.91 69.37 64.98
C MET A 740 24.58 69.04 64.28
N MET A 741 24.65 68.41 63.12
CA MET A 741 23.49 68.03 62.30
C MET A 741 23.61 66.59 61.81
N TYR A 742 22.52 65.83 61.89
CA TYR A 742 22.40 64.55 61.21
C TYR A 742 22.07 64.75 59.73
N ARG A 743 22.63 63.90 58.88
CA ARG A 743 22.22 63.79 57.47
C ARG A 743 20.89 63.06 57.39
N VAL A 744 19.96 63.59 56.62
CA VAL A 744 18.62 63.03 56.37
C VAL A 744 18.35 63.02 54.87
N ASP A 745 17.29 62.35 54.42
CA ASP A 745 17.01 62.08 52.99
C ASP A 745 17.23 63.26 52.03
N ASN A 746 16.89 64.49 52.44
CA ASN A 746 16.93 65.68 51.60
C ASN A 746 17.70 66.85 52.25
N GLY A 747 18.67 66.57 53.14
CA GLY A 747 19.51 67.62 53.75
C GLY A 747 20.00 67.27 55.14
N TYR A 748 20.02 68.25 56.02
CA TYR A 748 20.58 68.17 57.37
C TYR A 748 19.59 68.64 58.42
N VAL A 749 19.58 68.00 59.59
CA VAL A 749 18.69 68.36 60.71
C VAL A 749 19.53 68.43 61.98
N LYS A 750 19.40 69.51 62.75
CA LYS A 750 20.19 69.73 63.97
C LYS A 750 20.01 68.58 64.95
N VAL A 751 21.10 68.03 65.47
CA VAL A 751 21.13 66.88 66.41
C VAL A 751 20.24 67.17 67.63
N LYS A 752 20.30 68.39 68.17
CA LYS A 752 19.51 68.84 69.31
C LYS A 752 17.98 68.75 69.13
N ASN A 753 17.50 68.61 67.89
CA ASN A 753 16.08 68.52 67.59
C ASN A 753 15.57 67.06 67.60
N PHE A 754 16.43 66.09 67.87
CA PHE A 754 16.07 64.69 68.07
C PHE A 754 16.02 64.36 69.56
N LYS A 755 15.21 63.35 69.91
CA LYS A 755 15.24 62.67 71.21
C LYS A 755 15.65 61.22 71.04
#